data_AF-A0A1X9SM09-F1
#
_entry.id   AF-A0A1X9SM09-F1
#
_cell.length_a   1.000
_cell.length_b   1.000
_cell.length_c   1.000
_cell.angle_alpha   90.00
_cell.angle_beta   90.00
_cell.angle_gamma   90.00
#
_symmetry.space_group_name_H-M   'P 1'
#
loop_
_entity.id
_entity.type
_entity.pdbx_description
1 polymer ?
#
loop_
_entity_poly.entity_id
_entity_poly.type
_entity_poly.pdbx_seq_one_letter_code
_entity_poly.pdbx_strand_id
1 'polypeptide(L)'
;MAIFQVTNTISILEKLPLKNGYIYYIANLDNLSDIMSHGISAISTDPKRSHAEPIYGKAISEYVSLYFNPRNATLYSAQKSYRSKVIILQIHKTALLADGVIFTNASATAARYECANELSDLLNTQFISWSEVMSKDWNHADRSIKQSKIDKMMAEALVPTHLSIDMIAGIICQDSSIAKSIASNYNITAVADMEYFFPIKLYAPQSKDELKGLIYDEDIYLGDIDTSAITDMSELFAWSGREDFSGIDNWDVSSVTNMSGMFAGRENFNQPLDSWNVSSVVNMSWMFYNCENFNQPLDNLDVSSVVNMSGMFSGCKNFNQPLNNWDVSSVTDMGEMFAGCKNFNQPLDNWDVSSVTDMGQMFIGCTNFNQQLNSWDVSSIIDMSEMFAVCRNFNQSLDNWNVSNVKYMNSMFYKVKNFNQPLNNWDVSSVTDMSEMFRNCTKFNQPLGSWNVSSVVNMSWMFCLCDNFNQPLNSWDVSSVTDMGQMFAVCRNFNQPLNNWDVSSVDDMNGMFSSCENFNQPLNNWNVSSVIYMENMFTGCKNFNQPLNSWNVSSVAVMSYMFRGCKNFNQPLDSWNVSSVVNMIRMFAGCKNFNQPINNWDVSNVTKMSGIFDDCKINDENKPKFTNMYDLMEKDDDEDEIPF
;
A
#
# COMPACT_ATOMS: atom_id res chain seq x y z
N MET A 1 -17.33 -74.88 7.70
CA MET A 1 -17.15 -74.39 6.31
C MET A 1 -17.52 -72.92 6.18
N ALA A 2 -18.72 -72.48 6.58
CA ALA A 2 -19.12 -71.07 6.49
C ALA A 2 -18.20 -70.08 7.23
N ILE A 3 -17.78 -70.39 8.47
CA ILE A 3 -16.83 -69.54 9.22
C ILE A 3 -15.47 -69.44 8.50
N PHE A 4 -14.98 -70.54 7.93
CA PHE A 4 -13.69 -70.58 7.22
C PHE A 4 -13.71 -69.78 5.90
N GLN A 5 -14.82 -69.82 5.16
CA GLN A 5 -15.02 -68.98 3.96
C GLN A 5 -15.08 -67.49 4.33
N VAL A 6 -15.82 -67.11 5.37
CA VAL A 6 -15.90 -65.71 5.83
C VAL A 6 -14.53 -65.19 6.29
N THR A 7 -13.76 -65.98 7.04
CA THR A 7 -12.40 -65.59 7.45
C THR A 7 -11.45 -65.43 6.26
N ASN A 8 -11.56 -66.27 5.23
CA ASN A 8 -10.72 -66.19 4.04
C ASN A 8 -11.04 -64.95 3.18
N THR A 9 -12.33 -64.63 3.02
CA THR A 9 -12.80 -63.45 2.29
C THR A 9 -12.38 -62.14 2.96
N ILE A 10 -12.48 -62.05 4.30
CA ILE A 10 -11.99 -60.90 5.06
C ILE A 10 -10.46 -60.75 4.92
N SER A 11 -9.72 -61.86 4.99
CA SER A 11 -8.26 -61.85 4.80
C SER A 11 -7.84 -61.37 3.39
N ILE A 12 -8.64 -61.64 2.36
CA ILE A 12 -8.40 -61.13 1.00
C ILE A 12 -8.63 -59.61 0.94
N LEU A 13 -9.73 -59.11 1.51
CA LEU A 13 -10.01 -57.66 1.57
C LEU A 13 -8.93 -56.86 2.31
N GLU A 14 -8.29 -57.45 3.32
CA GLU A 14 -7.19 -56.82 4.05
C GLU A 14 -5.90 -56.71 3.24
N LYS A 15 -5.71 -57.58 2.24
CA LYS A 15 -4.53 -57.58 1.37
C LYS A 15 -4.62 -56.62 0.18
N LEU A 16 -5.81 -56.08 -0.11
CA LEU A 16 -5.99 -55.15 -1.23
C LEU A 16 -5.32 -53.79 -0.92
N PRO A 17 -4.53 -53.23 -1.85
CA PRO A 17 -3.79 -51.99 -1.64
C PRO A 17 -4.66 -50.74 -1.86
N LEU A 18 -5.82 -50.69 -1.19
CA LEU A 18 -6.77 -49.58 -1.27
C LEU A 18 -6.31 -48.43 -0.35
N LYS A 19 -6.28 -47.20 -0.87
CA LYS A 19 -5.91 -46.00 -0.08
C LYS A 19 -6.89 -45.85 1.09
N ASN A 20 -6.37 -45.87 2.31
CA ASN A 20 -7.14 -45.83 3.56
C ASN A 20 -8.24 -46.91 3.70
N GLY A 21 -8.15 -48.01 2.93
CA GLY A 21 -9.12 -49.11 2.99
C GLY A 21 -10.48 -48.85 2.34
N TYR A 22 -10.60 -47.81 1.50
CA TYR A 22 -11.85 -47.44 0.84
C TYR A 22 -11.81 -47.72 -0.66
N ILE A 23 -13.01 -47.88 -1.24
CA ILE A 23 -13.26 -47.77 -2.68
C ILE A 23 -14.11 -46.52 -2.93
N TYR A 24 -14.03 -45.91 -4.10
CA TYR A 24 -14.49 -44.54 -4.28
C TYR A 24 -15.64 -44.43 -5.26
N TYR A 25 -16.59 -43.55 -4.95
CA TYR A 25 -17.67 -43.17 -5.87
C TYR A 25 -17.60 -41.65 -6.11
N ILE A 26 -17.63 -41.23 -7.37
CA ILE A 26 -17.53 -39.82 -7.76
C ILE A 26 -18.95 -39.32 -8.07
N ALA A 27 -19.38 -38.24 -7.43
CA ALA A 27 -20.71 -37.68 -7.60
C ALA A 27 -20.70 -36.15 -7.67
N ASN A 28 -21.83 -35.60 -8.11
CA ASN A 28 -22.13 -34.18 -7.97
C ASN A 28 -22.77 -33.94 -6.59
N LEU A 29 -22.32 -32.91 -5.88
CA LEU A 29 -22.87 -32.43 -4.61
C LEU A 29 -24.38 -32.21 -4.67
N ASP A 30 -24.91 -31.75 -5.80
CA ASP A 30 -26.34 -31.52 -5.99
C ASP A 30 -27.16 -32.82 -5.84
N ASN A 31 -26.55 -33.98 -6.07
CA ASN A 31 -27.19 -35.29 -5.91
C ASN A 31 -27.01 -35.87 -4.49
N LEU A 32 -26.26 -35.20 -3.60
CA LEU A 32 -25.92 -35.75 -2.30
C LEU A 32 -27.16 -35.99 -1.42
N SER A 33 -28.16 -35.10 -1.45
CA SER A 33 -29.39 -35.28 -0.67
C SER A 33 -30.15 -36.55 -1.05
N ASP A 34 -30.21 -36.85 -2.35
CA ASP A 34 -30.82 -38.08 -2.87
C ASP A 34 -30.00 -39.31 -2.47
N ILE A 35 -28.68 -39.26 -2.64
CA ILE A 35 -27.77 -40.34 -2.22
C ILE A 35 -27.91 -40.62 -0.73
N MET A 36 -27.99 -39.60 0.12
CA MET A 36 -28.14 -39.76 1.57
C MET A 36 -29.54 -40.20 1.99
N SER A 37 -30.55 -40.07 1.13
CA SER A 37 -31.93 -40.51 1.41
C SER A 37 -32.19 -41.93 0.91
N HIS A 38 -31.61 -42.28 -0.23
CA HIS A 38 -31.95 -43.49 -0.95
C HIS A 38 -30.80 -44.45 -1.11
N GLY A 39 -29.54 -44.06 -0.89
CA GLY A 39 -28.32 -44.82 -1.20
C GLY A 39 -27.86 -44.64 -2.65
N ILE A 40 -26.87 -45.41 -3.10
CA ILE A 40 -26.32 -45.31 -4.47
C ILE A 40 -26.96 -46.37 -5.37
N SER A 41 -27.54 -45.95 -6.49
CA SER A 41 -28.13 -46.84 -7.50
C SER A 41 -27.52 -46.61 -8.89
N ALA A 42 -27.64 -47.59 -9.77
CA ALA A 42 -27.05 -47.57 -11.11
C ALA A 42 -27.64 -46.51 -12.07
N ILE A 43 -28.76 -45.87 -11.68
CA ILE A 43 -29.59 -44.98 -12.53
C ILE A 43 -28.91 -43.64 -12.86
N SER A 44 -27.75 -43.31 -12.28
CA SER A 44 -27.06 -42.03 -12.53
C SER A 44 -25.79 -42.13 -13.39
N THR A 45 -25.72 -43.05 -14.36
CA THR A 45 -24.45 -43.35 -15.06
C THR A 45 -24.32 -42.77 -16.49
N ASP A 46 -23.06 -42.50 -16.86
CA ASP A 46 -22.57 -41.95 -18.13
C ASP A 46 -23.29 -42.52 -19.38
N PRO A 47 -23.82 -41.70 -20.31
CA PRO A 47 -24.47 -42.15 -21.54
C PRO A 47 -23.63 -43.12 -22.40
N LYS A 48 -22.29 -43.11 -22.25
CA LYS A 48 -21.42 -44.07 -22.92
C LYS A 48 -21.61 -45.51 -22.44
N ARG A 49 -22.06 -45.71 -21.20
CA ARG A 49 -22.24 -47.03 -20.58
C ARG A 49 -23.50 -47.75 -21.06
N SER A 50 -24.50 -47.04 -21.57
CA SER A 50 -25.69 -47.65 -22.19
C SER A 50 -25.41 -48.24 -23.58
N HIS A 51 -24.27 -47.89 -24.18
CA HIS A 51 -23.84 -48.37 -25.50
C HIS A 51 -22.71 -49.41 -25.44
N ALA A 52 -22.22 -49.74 -24.25
CA ALA A 52 -21.14 -50.71 -24.05
C ALA A 52 -21.69 -52.15 -24.01
N GLU A 53 -20.86 -53.13 -24.39
CA GLU A 53 -21.26 -54.55 -24.42
C GLU A 53 -21.65 -55.05 -23.01
N PRO A 54 -22.75 -55.81 -22.86
CA PRO A 54 -23.16 -56.38 -21.58
C PRO A 54 -22.11 -57.32 -21.00
N ILE A 55 -21.87 -57.22 -19.69
CA ILE A 55 -20.98 -58.15 -18.97
C ILE A 55 -21.83 -59.21 -18.30
N TYR A 56 -21.57 -60.49 -18.63
CA TYR A 56 -22.34 -61.64 -18.18
C TYR A 56 -23.86 -61.50 -18.41
N GLY A 57 -24.25 -60.84 -19.52
CA GLY A 57 -25.65 -60.68 -19.93
C GLY A 57 -26.39 -59.49 -19.29
N LYS A 58 -25.71 -58.65 -18.50
CA LYS A 58 -26.29 -57.45 -17.86
C LYS A 58 -25.59 -56.19 -18.36
N ALA A 59 -26.34 -55.13 -18.68
CA ALA A 59 -25.75 -53.90 -19.20
C ALA A 59 -24.89 -53.21 -18.14
N ILE A 60 -23.79 -52.58 -18.54
CA ILE A 60 -22.89 -51.89 -17.60
C ILE A 60 -23.61 -50.76 -16.84
N SER A 61 -24.60 -50.12 -17.48
CA SER A 61 -25.47 -49.11 -16.86
C SER A 61 -26.35 -49.64 -15.73
N GLU A 62 -26.43 -50.95 -15.53
CA GLU A 62 -27.19 -51.57 -14.43
C GLU A 62 -26.33 -51.91 -13.20
N TYR A 63 -25.06 -51.50 -13.20
CA TYR A 63 -24.14 -51.63 -12.08
C TYR A 63 -23.79 -50.25 -11.49
N VAL A 64 -23.56 -50.21 -10.18
CA VAL A 64 -22.88 -49.08 -9.55
C VAL A 64 -21.38 -49.23 -9.76
N SER A 65 -20.76 -48.26 -10.43
CA SER A 65 -19.32 -48.25 -10.70
C SER A 65 -18.55 -47.64 -9.54
N LEU A 66 -17.73 -48.45 -8.87
CA LEU A 66 -16.83 -48.03 -7.80
C LEU A 66 -15.38 -48.08 -8.30
N TYR A 67 -14.61 -47.03 -8.00
CA TYR A 67 -13.25 -46.86 -8.48
C TYR A 67 -12.23 -47.20 -7.40
N PHE A 68 -11.23 -48.00 -7.73
CA PHE A 68 -10.15 -48.35 -6.80
C PHE A 68 -9.24 -47.16 -6.46
N ASN A 69 -9.02 -46.27 -7.42
CA ASN A 69 -8.26 -45.03 -7.26
C ASN A 69 -9.20 -43.84 -7.51
N PRO A 70 -9.34 -42.90 -6.55
CA PRO A 70 -10.21 -41.74 -6.71
C PRO A 70 -9.63 -40.75 -7.71
N ARG A 71 -8.31 -40.71 -7.87
CA ARG A 71 -7.59 -39.80 -8.77
C ARG A 71 -7.42 -40.45 -10.14
N ASN A 72 -8.54 -40.69 -10.83
CA ASN A 72 -8.60 -41.31 -12.16
C ASN A 72 -9.23 -40.36 -13.22
N ALA A 73 -9.27 -40.78 -14.49
CA ALA A 73 -9.77 -39.92 -15.58
C ALA A 73 -11.25 -39.52 -15.48
N THR A 74 -12.08 -40.34 -14.83
CA THR A 74 -13.47 -40.00 -14.54
C THR A 74 -13.55 -38.82 -13.59
N LEU A 75 -12.66 -38.74 -12.59
CA LEU A 75 -12.63 -37.61 -11.67
C LEU A 75 -12.35 -36.30 -12.41
N TYR A 76 -11.42 -36.28 -13.36
CA TYR A 76 -11.15 -35.06 -14.13
C TYR A 76 -12.32 -34.64 -15.01
N SER A 77 -12.99 -35.61 -15.65
CA SER A 77 -14.19 -35.32 -16.43
C SER A 77 -15.31 -34.78 -15.52
N ALA A 78 -15.46 -35.35 -14.33
CA ALA A 78 -16.37 -34.83 -13.30
C ALA A 78 -15.98 -33.43 -12.83
N GLN A 79 -14.69 -33.13 -12.61
CA GLN A 79 -14.21 -31.79 -12.23
C GLN A 79 -14.50 -30.75 -13.31
N LYS A 80 -14.34 -31.11 -14.59
CA LYS A 80 -14.70 -30.22 -15.70
C LYS A 80 -16.21 -29.96 -15.77
N SER A 81 -17.04 -30.96 -15.46
CA SER A 81 -18.50 -30.86 -15.55
C SER A 81 -19.16 -30.24 -14.32
N TYR A 82 -18.75 -30.64 -13.11
CA TYR A 82 -19.39 -30.26 -11.85
C TYR A 82 -18.62 -29.18 -11.08
N ARG A 83 -17.38 -28.85 -11.48
CA ARG A 83 -16.53 -27.81 -10.85
C ARG A 83 -16.30 -28.08 -9.35
N SER A 84 -16.48 -27.07 -8.49
CA SER A 84 -16.39 -27.18 -7.03
C SER A 84 -17.43 -28.11 -6.40
N LYS A 85 -18.46 -28.51 -7.17
CA LYS A 85 -19.49 -29.46 -6.73
C LYS A 85 -19.09 -30.93 -6.87
N VAL A 86 -17.87 -31.26 -7.33
CA VAL A 86 -17.43 -32.66 -7.28
C VAL A 86 -17.22 -33.10 -5.84
N ILE A 87 -17.85 -34.21 -5.47
CA ILE A 87 -17.58 -34.93 -4.22
C ILE A 87 -17.11 -36.35 -4.52
N ILE A 88 -16.22 -36.86 -3.67
CA ILE A 88 -15.73 -38.23 -3.71
C ILE A 88 -16.24 -38.92 -2.44
N LEU A 89 -17.13 -39.89 -2.59
CA LEU A 89 -17.62 -40.70 -1.49
C LEU A 89 -16.64 -41.84 -1.22
N GLN A 90 -16.22 -41.97 0.03
CA GLN A 90 -15.45 -43.09 0.53
C GLN A 90 -16.42 -44.22 0.89
N ILE A 91 -16.41 -45.29 0.10
CA ILE A 91 -17.24 -46.47 0.30
C ILE A 91 -16.42 -47.54 1.01
N HIS A 92 -17.00 -48.13 2.05
CA HIS A 92 -16.34 -49.21 2.78
C HIS A 92 -16.07 -50.41 1.86
N LYS A 93 -14.84 -50.95 1.88
CA LYS A 93 -14.40 -52.03 0.98
C LYS A 93 -15.22 -53.32 1.06
N THR A 94 -16.06 -53.50 2.08
CA THR A 94 -17.01 -54.62 2.15
C THR A 94 -18.07 -54.57 1.05
N ALA A 95 -18.25 -53.44 0.36
CA ALA A 95 -19.08 -53.37 -0.85
C ALA A 95 -18.63 -54.36 -1.94
N LEU A 96 -17.34 -54.74 -1.95
CA LEU A 96 -16.79 -55.74 -2.86
C LEU A 96 -17.23 -57.18 -2.55
N LEU A 97 -17.92 -57.40 -1.43
CA LEU A 97 -18.45 -58.71 -1.03
C LEU A 97 -19.90 -58.93 -1.48
N ALA A 98 -20.52 -57.92 -2.10
CA ALA A 98 -21.88 -58.05 -2.60
C ALA A 98 -21.94 -59.18 -3.64
N ASP A 99 -23.06 -59.90 -3.63
CA ASP A 99 -23.26 -60.99 -4.59
C ASP A 99 -23.33 -60.44 -6.01
N GLY A 100 -22.63 -61.11 -6.94
CA GLY A 100 -22.56 -60.72 -8.35
C GLY A 100 -21.68 -59.49 -8.67
N VAL A 101 -20.79 -59.06 -7.77
CA VAL A 101 -19.80 -58.02 -8.09
C VAL A 101 -18.87 -58.50 -9.20
N ILE A 102 -18.60 -57.62 -10.15
CA ILE A 102 -17.64 -57.86 -11.22
C ILE A 102 -16.47 -56.89 -11.07
N PHE A 103 -15.26 -57.42 -11.19
CA PHE A 103 -14.04 -56.64 -11.22
C PHE A 103 -13.54 -56.54 -12.64
N THR A 104 -13.12 -55.34 -13.06
CA THR A 104 -12.44 -55.13 -14.33
C THR A 104 -11.00 -54.71 -14.09
N ASN A 105 -10.08 -55.17 -14.94
CA ASN A 105 -8.67 -54.76 -14.86
C ASN A 105 -8.36 -53.42 -15.58
N ALA A 106 -9.37 -52.84 -16.23
CA ALA A 106 -9.36 -51.55 -16.89
C ALA A 106 -10.80 -50.99 -16.94
N SER A 107 -11.01 -49.78 -17.47
CA SER A 107 -12.36 -49.22 -17.65
C SER A 107 -13.28 -50.19 -18.39
N ALA A 108 -14.50 -50.43 -17.89
CA ALA A 108 -15.48 -51.29 -18.55
C ALA A 108 -16.00 -50.72 -19.88
N THR A 109 -15.59 -49.50 -20.24
CA THR A 109 -15.88 -48.86 -21.52
C THR A 109 -14.65 -48.79 -22.44
N ALA A 110 -13.51 -49.34 -22.03
CA ALA A 110 -12.30 -49.40 -22.84
C ALA A 110 -12.44 -50.40 -24.00
N ALA A 111 -11.61 -50.23 -25.05
CA ALA A 111 -11.62 -51.11 -26.21
C ALA A 111 -11.19 -52.56 -25.89
N ARG A 112 -10.43 -52.77 -24.82
CA ARG A 112 -10.01 -54.10 -24.33
C ARG A 112 -9.89 -54.07 -22.81
N TYR A 113 -10.55 -55.01 -22.14
CA TYR A 113 -10.44 -55.26 -20.71
C TYR A 113 -10.81 -56.72 -20.41
N GLU A 114 -10.42 -57.20 -19.24
CA GLU A 114 -10.79 -58.51 -18.71
C GLU A 114 -11.69 -58.34 -17.47
N CYS A 115 -12.55 -59.33 -17.24
CA CYS A 115 -13.47 -59.37 -16.10
C CYS A 115 -13.18 -60.56 -15.20
N ALA A 116 -13.36 -60.36 -13.91
CA ALA A 116 -13.35 -61.40 -12.88
C ALA A 116 -14.58 -61.24 -11.98
N ASN A 117 -15.04 -62.34 -11.39
CA ASN A 117 -16.18 -62.36 -10.46
C ASN A 117 -15.82 -62.98 -9.09
N GLU A 118 -14.57 -63.39 -8.89
CA GLU A 118 -14.06 -63.84 -7.60
C GLU A 118 -13.16 -62.77 -6.98
N LEU A 119 -13.39 -62.46 -5.69
CA LEU A 119 -12.59 -61.46 -4.98
C LEU A 119 -11.09 -61.81 -4.97
N SER A 120 -10.75 -63.10 -4.96
CA SER A 120 -9.35 -63.56 -4.98
C SER A 120 -8.60 -63.17 -6.26
N ASP A 121 -9.30 -62.90 -7.37
CA ASP A 121 -8.65 -62.50 -8.62
C ASP A 121 -8.01 -61.11 -8.52
N LEU A 122 -8.47 -60.26 -7.60
CA LEU A 122 -7.81 -58.99 -7.31
C LEU A 122 -6.42 -59.15 -6.67
N LEU A 123 -6.06 -60.34 -6.17
CA LEU A 123 -4.70 -60.66 -5.72
C LEU A 123 -3.83 -61.25 -6.84
N ASN A 124 -4.42 -61.57 -8.00
CA ASN A 124 -3.69 -62.10 -9.14
C ASN A 124 -3.07 -60.94 -9.95
N THR A 125 -1.74 -60.82 -9.88
CA THR A 125 -1.00 -59.77 -10.61
C THR A 125 -1.02 -59.94 -12.13
N GLN A 126 -1.45 -61.11 -12.65
CA GLN A 126 -1.69 -61.28 -14.09
C GLN A 126 -3.03 -60.65 -14.52
N PHE A 127 -4.00 -60.59 -13.61
CA PHE A 127 -5.30 -59.98 -13.87
C PHE A 127 -5.23 -58.46 -13.70
N ILE A 128 -4.83 -57.98 -12.52
CA ILE A 128 -4.83 -56.55 -12.18
C ILE A 128 -3.44 -56.04 -11.76
N SER A 129 -3.03 -54.91 -12.33
CA SER A 129 -1.76 -54.26 -12.07
C SER A 129 -1.94 -53.11 -11.08
N TRP A 130 -1.85 -53.40 -9.78
CA TRP A 130 -2.08 -52.41 -8.73
C TRP A 130 -1.14 -51.19 -8.79
N SER A 131 0.08 -51.35 -9.30
CA SER A 131 1.00 -50.22 -9.52
C SER A 131 0.52 -49.26 -10.60
N GLU A 132 -0.17 -49.77 -11.63
CA GLU A 132 -0.80 -48.92 -12.65
C GLU A 132 -2.10 -48.33 -12.09
N VAL A 133 -2.97 -49.15 -11.48
CA VAL A 133 -4.26 -48.71 -10.90
C VAL A 133 -4.08 -47.57 -9.90
N MET A 134 -3.10 -47.70 -8.99
CA MET A 134 -2.83 -46.72 -7.93
C MET A 134 -1.80 -45.65 -8.33
N SER A 135 -1.43 -45.58 -9.61
CA SER A 135 -0.46 -44.58 -10.09
C SER A 135 -0.98 -43.16 -9.84
N LYS A 136 -0.09 -42.26 -9.38
CA LYS A 136 -0.34 -40.81 -9.28
C LYS A 136 0.00 -40.07 -10.59
N ASP A 137 0.53 -40.78 -11.60
CA ASP A 137 1.11 -40.19 -12.81
C ASP A 137 0.05 -39.67 -13.78
N TRP A 138 -1.24 -39.84 -13.49
CA TRP A 138 -2.26 -39.38 -14.41
C TRP A 138 -2.27 -37.85 -14.48
N ASN A 139 -1.88 -37.36 -15.66
CA ASN A 139 -1.84 -35.96 -16.01
C ASN A 139 -2.48 -35.79 -17.38
N HIS A 140 -3.62 -35.08 -17.45
CA HIS A 140 -4.32 -34.84 -18.72
C HIS A 140 -3.47 -34.03 -19.72
N ALA A 141 -2.53 -33.22 -19.24
CA ALA A 141 -1.63 -32.43 -20.09
C ALA A 141 -0.48 -33.27 -20.67
N ASP A 142 -0.14 -34.42 -20.07
CA ASP A 142 0.95 -35.27 -20.51
C ASP A 142 0.49 -36.27 -21.59
N ARG A 143 0.67 -35.86 -22.85
CA ARG A 143 0.35 -36.69 -24.03
C ARG A 143 1.29 -37.91 -24.19
N SER A 144 2.31 -38.07 -23.36
CA SER A 144 3.23 -39.21 -23.41
C SER A 144 2.64 -40.48 -22.79
N ILE A 145 1.59 -40.35 -21.96
CA ILE A 145 0.92 -41.47 -21.32
C ILE A 145 0.04 -42.20 -22.33
N LYS A 146 0.37 -43.47 -22.60
CA LYS A 146 -0.41 -44.32 -23.52
C LYS A 146 -1.83 -44.55 -22.97
N GLN A 147 -2.83 -44.51 -23.86
CA GLN A 147 -4.24 -44.81 -23.52
C GLN A 147 -4.40 -46.13 -22.77
N SER A 148 -3.61 -47.17 -23.12
CA SER A 148 -3.64 -48.46 -22.43
C SER A 148 -3.24 -48.39 -20.95
N LYS A 149 -2.40 -47.43 -20.54
CA LYS A 149 -2.08 -47.19 -19.12
C LYS A 149 -3.27 -46.47 -18.45
N ILE A 150 -3.84 -45.46 -19.12
CA ILE A 150 -5.01 -44.71 -18.65
C ILE A 150 -6.20 -45.66 -18.40
N ASP A 151 -6.45 -46.59 -19.32
CA ASP A 151 -7.55 -47.55 -19.20
C ASP A 151 -7.41 -48.43 -17.96
N LYS A 152 -6.19 -48.91 -17.65
CA LYS A 152 -5.91 -49.68 -16.43
C LYS A 152 -6.06 -48.87 -15.15
N MET A 153 -5.72 -47.58 -15.19
CA MET A 153 -5.96 -46.66 -14.06
C MET A 153 -7.46 -46.51 -13.72
N MET A 154 -8.33 -46.82 -14.68
CA MET A 154 -9.78 -46.82 -14.55
C MET A 154 -10.37 -48.21 -14.27
N ALA A 155 -9.55 -49.17 -13.80
CA ALA A 155 -10.06 -50.41 -13.24
C ALA A 155 -11.13 -50.12 -12.18
N GLU A 156 -12.24 -50.86 -12.23
CA GLU A 156 -13.42 -50.59 -11.42
C GLU A 156 -14.04 -51.89 -10.87
N ALA A 157 -14.83 -51.73 -9.82
CA ALA A 157 -15.73 -52.75 -9.32
C ALA A 157 -17.17 -52.36 -9.69
N LEU A 158 -17.84 -53.23 -10.42
CA LEU A 158 -19.22 -53.08 -10.87
C LEU A 158 -20.13 -53.84 -9.91
N VAL A 159 -20.84 -53.10 -9.05
CA VAL A 159 -21.72 -53.69 -8.04
C VAL A 159 -23.15 -53.78 -8.59
N PRO A 160 -23.77 -54.99 -8.68
CA PRO A 160 -25.04 -55.18 -9.39
C PRO A 160 -26.28 -54.71 -8.61
N THR A 161 -26.09 -54.31 -7.36
CA THR A 161 -27.16 -53.94 -6.43
C THR A 161 -27.09 -52.46 -6.06
N HIS A 162 -28.17 -52.03 -5.42
CA HIS A 162 -28.22 -50.82 -4.63
C HIS A 162 -27.19 -50.85 -3.47
N LEU A 163 -26.45 -49.76 -3.24
CA LEU A 163 -25.58 -49.60 -2.07
C LEU A 163 -26.27 -48.75 -0.99
N SER A 164 -26.46 -49.33 0.19
CA SER A 164 -27.02 -48.64 1.36
C SER A 164 -26.16 -47.44 1.77
N ILE A 165 -26.81 -46.43 2.35
CA ILE A 165 -26.16 -45.25 2.95
C ILE A 165 -25.11 -45.61 4.00
N ASP A 166 -25.30 -46.73 4.72
CA ASP A 166 -24.38 -47.19 5.76
C ASP A 166 -23.00 -47.61 5.22
N MET A 167 -22.88 -47.82 3.91
CA MET A 167 -21.60 -48.13 3.26
C MET A 167 -20.74 -46.88 3.02
N ILE A 168 -21.31 -45.68 3.14
CA ILE A 168 -20.59 -44.41 2.94
C ILE A 168 -19.89 -44.07 4.27
N ALA A 169 -18.57 -44.21 4.28
CA ALA A 169 -17.75 -43.96 5.47
C ALA A 169 -17.33 -42.49 5.61
N GLY A 170 -17.28 -41.75 4.50
CA GLY A 170 -16.90 -40.35 4.49
C GLY A 170 -17.02 -39.71 3.11
N ILE A 171 -16.86 -38.38 3.05
CA ILE A 171 -16.95 -37.58 1.83
C ILE A 171 -15.74 -36.65 1.73
N ILE A 172 -15.11 -36.60 0.55
CA ILE A 172 -14.01 -35.69 0.25
C ILE A 172 -14.50 -34.66 -0.76
N CYS A 173 -14.22 -33.38 -0.53
CA CYS A 173 -14.53 -32.26 -1.44
C CYS A 173 -13.34 -31.29 -1.58
N GLN A 174 -13.48 -30.27 -2.42
CA GLN A 174 -12.44 -29.27 -2.68
C GLN A 174 -12.45 -28.11 -1.67
N ASP A 175 -13.60 -27.83 -1.04
CA ASP A 175 -13.81 -26.63 -0.24
C ASP A 175 -14.12 -26.93 1.23
N SER A 176 -13.44 -26.22 2.14
CA SER A 176 -13.55 -26.45 3.59
C SER A 176 -14.90 -26.04 4.19
N SER A 177 -15.59 -25.05 3.59
CA SER A 177 -16.94 -24.65 3.99
C SER A 177 -17.98 -25.67 3.53
N ILE A 178 -17.82 -26.21 2.31
CA ILE A 178 -18.63 -27.33 1.80
C ILE A 178 -18.46 -28.55 2.70
N ALA A 179 -17.23 -28.91 3.07
CA ALA A 179 -16.97 -30.03 3.97
C ALA A 179 -17.70 -29.88 5.31
N LYS A 180 -17.62 -28.70 5.94
CA LYS A 180 -18.33 -28.40 7.18
C LYS A 180 -19.85 -28.51 7.04
N SER A 181 -20.40 -27.98 5.95
CA SER A 181 -21.84 -28.04 5.64
C SER A 181 -22.33 -29.49 5.46
N ILE A 182 -21.57 -30.31 4.73
CA ILE A 182 -21.88 -31.74 4.56
C ILE A 182 -21.86 -32.45 5.91
N ALA A 183 -20.80 -32.25 6.69
CA ALA A 183 -20.64 -32.89 7.99
C ALA A 183 -21.80 -32.54 8.95
N SER A 184 -22.23 -31.27 8.99
CA SER A 184 -23.34 -30.84 9.84
C SER A 184 -24.70 -31.37 9.37
N ASN A 185 -24.94 -31.37 8.06
CA ASN A 185 -26.27 -31.69 7.51
C ASN A 185 -26.56 -33.19 7.53
N TYR A 186 -25.54 -34.03 7.39
CA TYR A 186 -25.70 -35.46 7.21
C TYR A 186 -25.06 -36.31 8.31
N ASN A 187 -24.41 -35.69 9.30
CA ASN A 187 -23.71 -36.37 10.39
C ASN A 187 -22.73 -37.45 9.88
N ILE A 188 -21.94 -37.10 8.86
CA ILE A 188 -20.96 -37.95 8.22
C ILE A 188 -19.59 -37.27 8.22
N THR A 189 -18.51 -38.05 8.24
CA THR A 189 -17.15 -37.50 8.12
C THR A 189 -17.00 -36.83 6.75
N ALA A 190 -16.74 -35.53 6.70
CA ALA A 190 -16.46 -34.80 5.48
C ALA A 190 -15.20 -33.94 5.62
N VAL A 191 -14.30 -34.02 4.64
CA VAL A 191 -13.01 -33.32 4.65
C VAL A 191 -12.74 -32.64 3.32
N ALA A 192 -12.11 -31.46 3.38
CA ALA A 192 -11.56 -30.80 2.21
C ALA A 192 -10.11 -31.26 2.03
N ASP A 193 -9.81 -31.95 0.94
CA ASP A 193 -8.48 -32.50 0.67
C ASP A 193 -8.15 -32.45 -0.83
N MET A 194 -7.38 -31.42 -1.20
CA MET A 194 -6.95 -31.19 -2.58
C MET A 194 -5.97 -32.25 -3.10
N GLU A 195 -5.39 -33.13 -2.27
CA GLU A 195 -4.53 -34.23 -2.75
C GLU A 195 -5.28 -35.20 -3.68
N TYR A 196 -6.60 -35.25 -3.56
CA TYR A 196 -7.47 -36.14 -4.34
C TYR A 196 -7.87 -35.55 -5.70
N PHE A 197 -7.77 -34.23 -5.90
CA PHE A 197 -8.27 -33.53 -7.09
C PHE A 197 -7.15 -33.12 -8.05
N PHE A 198 -7.49 -32.92 -9.33
CA PHE A 198 -6.58 -32.37 -10.32
C PHE A 198 -6.59 -30.85 -10.30
N PRO A 199 -5.42 -30.19 -10.42
CA PRO A 199 -5.39 -28.77 -10.74
C PRO A 199 -5.90 -28.60 -12.19
N ILE A 200 -6.96 -27.82 -12.37
CA ILE A 200 -7.54 -27.53 -13.70
C ILE A 200 -7.55 -26.02 -13.90
N LYS A 201 -6.86 -25.53 -14.92
CA LYS A 201 -7.05 -24.16 -15.40
C LYS A 201 -8.23 -24.15 -16.37
N LEU A 202 -9.36 -23.57 -15.97
CA LEU A 202 -10.60 -23.52 -16.74
C LEU A 202 -10.62 -22.37 -17.73
N TYR A 203 -9.87 -21.31 -17.46
CA TYR A 203 -9.83 -20.09 -18.25
C TYR A 203 -8.39 -19.79 -18.66
N ALA A 204 -8.16 -19.42 -19.92
CA ALA A 204 -6.83 -19.11 -20.45
C ALA A 204 -6.89 -17.83 -21.29
N PRO A 205 -7.09 -16.65 -20.65
CA PRO A 205 -7.16 -15.38 -21.35
C PRO A 205 -5.87 -15.13 -22.14
N GLN A 206 -6.00 -14.62 -23.35
CA GLN A 206 -4.89 -14.26 -24.25
C GLN A 206 -4.58 -12.77 -24.20
N SER A 207 -5.34 -11.99 -23.43
CA SER A 207 -5.17 -10.55 -23.27
C SER A 207 -5.57 -10.07 -21.87
N LYS A 208 -5.06 -8.89 -21.49
CA LYS A 208 -5.44 -8.22 -20.24
C LYS A 208 -6.96 -7.98 -20.16
N ASP A 209 -7.61 -7.62 -21.27
CA ASP A 209 -9.06 -7.36 -21.30
C ASP A 209 -9.88 -8.63 -21.07
N GLU A 210 -9.45 -9.77 -21.65
CA GLU A 210 -10.08 -11.06 -21.38
C GLU A 210 -9.91 -11.46 -19.91
N LEU A 211 -8.71 -11.30 -19.34
CA LEU A 211 -8.47 -11.53 -17.91
C LEU A 211 -9.34 -10.61 -17.06
N LYS A 212 -9.43 -9.32 -17.42
CA LYS A 212 -10.24 -8.33 -16.74
C LYS A 212 -11.74 -8.67 -16.79
N GLY A 213 -12.22 -9.26 -17.88
CA GLY A 213 -13.58 -9.79 -17.98
C GLY A 213 -13.86 -10.92 -16.99
N LEU A 214 -12.88 -11.82 -16.79
CA LEU A 214 -13.01 -12.95 -15.87
C LEU A 214 -12.97 -12.54 -14.40
N ILE A 215 -12.10 -11.59 -14.02
CA ILE A 215 -12.03 -11.15 -12.62
C ILE A 215 -13.29 -10.40 -12.16
N TYR A 216 -14.07 -9.78 -13.06
CA TYR A 216 -15.31 -9.08 -12.70
C TYR A 216 -16.43 -10.05 -12.31
N ASP A 217 -16.30 -11.32 -12.66
CA ASP A 217 -17.18 -12.38 -12.21
C ASP A 217 -16.69 -12.90 -10.86
N GLU A 218 -17.36 -12.47 -9.78
CA GLU A 218 -17.00 -12.84 -8.40
C GLU A 218 -17.19 -14.34 -8.10
N ASP A 219 -17.96 -15.06 -8.93
CA ASP A 219 -18.13 -16.51 -8.80
C ASP A 219 -16.93 -17.31 -9.36
N ILE A 220 -16.00 -16.65 -10.07
CA ILE A 220 -14.79 -17.28 -10.59
C ILE A 220 -13.70 -17.33 -9.51
N TYR A 221 -13.29 -18.55 -9.17
CA TYR A 221 -12.09 -18.82 -8.38
C TYR A 221 -10.84 -18.45 -9.19
N LEU A 222 -9.98 -17.56 -8.67
CA LEU A 222 -8.84 -17.05 -9.45
C LEU A 222 -7.83 -18.14 -9.79
N GLY A 223 -7.71 -19.17 -8.95
CA GLY A 223 -6.79 -20.27 -9.19
C GLY A 223 -7.08 -21.06 -10.47
N ASP A 224 -8.31 -20.98 -10.99
CA ASP A 224 -8.73 -21.62 -12.24
C ASP A 224 -8.30 -20.86 -13.50
N ILE A 225 -7.69 -19.68 -13.35
CA ILE A 225 -7.23 -18.86 -14.47
C ILE A 225 -5.74 -19.16 -14.76
N ASP A 226 -5.44 -19.50 -16.02
CA ASP A 226 -4.08 -19.60 -16.55
C ASP A 226 -3.65 -18.21 -17.05
N THR A 227 -2.78 -17.56 -16.28
CA THR A 227 -2.26 -16.21 -16.58
C THR A 227 -0.96 -16.24 -17.37
N SER A 228 -0.44 -17.41 -17.77
CA SER A 228 0.89 -17.55 -18.37
C SER A 228 1.09 -16.77 -19.68
N ALA A 229 0.01 -16.46 -20.39
CA ALA A 229 0.01 -15.67 -21.62
C ALA A 229 -0.03 -14.14 -21.38
N ILE A 230 -0.22 -13.70 -20.13
CA ILE A 230 -0.46 -12.29 -19.79
C ILE A 230 0.88 -11.62 -19.45
N THR A 231 1.19 -10.53 -20.16
CA THR A 231 2.40 -9.73 -19.92
C THR A 231 2.13 -8.40 -19.22
N ASP A 232 0.87 -7.97 -19.17
CA ASP A 232 0.45 -6.70 -18.56
C ASP A 232 -0.72 -6.95 -17.60
N MET A 233 -0.49 -6.71 -16.32
CA MET A 233 -1.48 -6.81 -15.24
C MET A 233 -1.79 -5.44 -14.63
N SER A 234 -1.46 -4.35 -15.32
CA SER A 234 -1.73 -3.00 -14.82
C SER A 234 -3.20 -2.80 -14.52
N GLU A 235 -3.50 -2.20 -13.36
CA GLU A 235 -4.84 -1.82 -12.92
C GLU A 235 -5.88 -2.95 -12.96
N LEU A 236 -5.44 -4.21 -12.84
CA LEU A 236 -6.31 -5.36 -13.01
C LEU A 236 -7.44 -5.35 -11.97
N PHE A 237 -7.10 -5.18 -10.70
CA PHE A 237 -8.05 -5.08 -9.59
C PHE A 237 -8.27 -3.64 -9.11
N ALA A 238 -7.75 -2.63 -9.81
CA ALA A 238 -7.86 -1.23 -9.38
C ALA A 238 -9.33 -0.83 -9.17
N TRP A 239 -9.65 -0.37 -7.97
CA TRP A 239 -10.99 0.09 -7.56
C TRP A 239 -12.12 -0.92 -7.82
N SER A 240 -11.79 -2.22 -7.99
CA SER A 240 -12.80 -3.26 -8.20
C SER A 240 -13.66 -3.49 -6.94
N GLY A 241 -14.83 -4.12 -7.09
CA GLY A 241 -15.68 -4.54 -5.96
C GLY A 241 -15.26 -5.86 -5.31
N ARG A 242 -14.55 -6.70 -6.07
CA ARG A 242 -14.19 -8.08 -5.70
C ARG A 242 -13.56 -8.21 -4.32
N GLU A 243 -14.13 -9.04 -3.44
CA GLU A 243 -13.61 -9.22 -2.06
C GLU A 243 -12.84 -10.52 -1.88
N ASP A 244 -13.24 -11.60 -2.56
CA ASP A 244 -12.54 -12.88 -2.50
C ASP A 244 -11.37 -12.88 -3.50
N PHE A 245 -10.14 -13.07 -3.02
CA PHE A 245 -8.94 -13.19 -3.85
C PHE A 245 -8.32 -14.59 -3.80
N SER A 246 -9.08 -15.58 -3.32
CA SER A 246 -8.62 -16.96 -3.20
C SER A 246 -8.08 -17.49 -4.54
N GLY A 247 -6.92 -18.16 -4.47
CA GLY A 247 -6.24 -18.77 -5.61
C GLY A 247 -5.32 -17.84 -6.41
N ILE A 248 -5.25 -16.54 -6.10
CA ILE A 248 -4.36 -15.58 -6.78
C ILE A 248 -2.86 -15.93 -6.63
N ASP A 249 -2.52 -16.58 -5.52
CA ASP A 249 -1.19 -17.12 -5.21
C ASP A 249 -0.71 -18.20 -6.21
N ASN A 250 -1.64 -18.77 -7.00
CA ASN A 250 -1.39 -19.81 -8.01
C ASN A 250 -1.29 -19.26 -9.45
N TRP A 251 -1.22 -17.93 -9.61
CA TRP A 251 -1.01 -17.31 -10.90
C TRP A 251 0.43 -17.44 -11.37
N ASP A 252 0.60 -17.75 -12.65
CA ASP A 252 1.90 -17.62 -13.31
C ASP A 252 2.05 -16.18 -13.79
N VAL A 253 2.93 -15.44 -13.12
CA VAL A 253 3.25 -14.04 -13.44
C VAL A 253 4.65 -13.87 -14.03
N SER A 254 5.32 -14.97 -14.38
CA SER A 254 6.72 -14.95 -14.85
C SER A 254 6.94 -14.20 -16.15
N SER A 255 5.89 -14.05 -16.97
CA SER A 255 5.88 -13.29 -18.22
C SER A 255 5.46 -11.82 -18.04
N VAL A 256 5.03 -11.41 -16.84
CA VAL A 256 4.48 -10.07 -16.59
C VAL A 256 5.60 -9.05 -16.51
N THR A 257 5.47 -7.97 -17.28
CA THR A 257 6.41 -6.84 -17.30
C THR A 257 5.83 -5.58 -16.64
N ASN A 258 4.50 -5.49 -16.50
CA ASN A 258 3.83 -4.34 -15.91
C ASN A 258 2.78 -4.77 -14.88
N MET A 259 2.93 -4.32 -13.64
CA MET A 259 2.00 -4.52 -12.51
C MET A 259 1.49 -3.19 -11.95
N SER A 260 1.64 -2.08 -12.68
CA SER A 260 1.32 -0.76 -12.16
C SER A 260 -0.15 -0.66 -11.75
N GLY A 261 -0.42 -0.20 -10.53
CA GLY A 261 -1.78 -0.02 -10.03
C GLY A 261 -2.59 -1.31 -9.86
N MET A 262 -1.97 -2.50 -9.93
CA MET A 262 -2.69 -3.79 -10.00
C MET A 262 -3.76 -3.95 -8.90
N PHE A 263 -3.49 -3.49 -7.67
CA PHE A 263 -4.40 -3.56 -6.53
C PHE A 263 -4.82 -2.18 -6.02
N ALA A 264 -4.65 -1.10 -6.79
CA ALA A 264 -4.93 0.26 -6.35
C ALA A 264 -6.36 0.42 -5.78
N GLY A 265 -6.50 1.06 -4.63
CA GLY A 265 -7.75 1.30 -3.94
C GLY A 265 -8.36 0.08 -3.25
N ARG A 266 -7.65 -1.06 -3.17
CA ARG A 266 -8.17 -2.25 -2.49
C ARG A 266 -7.83 -2.25 -1.00
N GLU A 267 -8.59 -1.46 -0.23
CA GLU A 267 -8.39 -1.25 1.21
C GLU A 267 -8.17 -2.54 2.03
N ASN A 268 -8.92 -3.60 1.73
CA ASN A 268 -8.88 -4.89 2.44
C ASN A 268 -7.97 -5.95 1.81
N PHE A 269 -7.26 -5.63 0.72
CA PHE A 269 -6.37 -6.59 0.07
C PHE A 269 -5.17 -6.93 0.96
N ASN A 270 -4.99 -8.23 1.25
CA ASN A 270 -3.91 -8.72 2.11
C ASN A 270 -3.58 -10.20 1.82
N GLN A 271 -3.55 -10.60 0.55
CA GLN A 271 -3.24 -11.97 0.13
C GLN A 271 -1.74 -12.22 -0.01
N PRO A 272 -1.25 -13.45 0.28
CA PRO A 272 0.16 -13.79 0.08
C PRO A 272 0.52 -13.76 -1.41
N LEU A 273 1.66 -13.13 -1.73
CA LEU A 273 2.19 -12.99 -3.08
C LEU A 273 3.67 -13.42 -3.18
N ASP A 274 4.23 -13.97 -2.10
CA ASP A 274 5.66 -14.32 -1.98
C ASP A 274 6.08 -15.50 -2.87
N SER A 275 5.12 -16.25 -3.43
CA SER A 275 5.34 -17.31 -4.42
C SER A 275 5.52 -16.81 -5.86
N TRP A 276 5.24 -15.54 -6.12
CA TRP A 276 5.24 -14.99 -7.48
C TRP A 276 6.65 -14.78 -8.02
N ASN A 277 6.88 -15.26 -9.25
CA ASN A 277 8.08 -14.92 -9.99
C ASN A 277 7.93 -13.56 -10.70
N VAL A 278 8.41 -12.49 -10.07
CA VAL A 278 8.33 -11.12 -10.59
C VAL A 278 9.60 -10.64 -11.28
N SER A 279 10.56 -11.54 -11.59
CA SER A 279 11.88 -11.18 -12.15
C SER A 279 11.82 -10.45 -13.50
N SER A 280 10.69 -10.52 -14.21
CA SER A 280 10.46 -9.87 -15.49
C SER A 280 9.75 -8.50 -15.36
N VAL A 281 9.28 -8.15 -14.17
CA VAL A 281 8.49 -6.94 -13.95
C VAL A 281 9.41 -5.71 -13.98
N VAL A 282 9.03 -4.73 -14.81
CA VAL A 282 9.75 -3.47 -14.98
C VAL A 282 9.03 -2.31 -14.28
N ASN A 283 7.71 -2.37 -14.14
CA ASN A 283 6.91 -1.31 -13.55
C ASN A 283 5.99 -1.86 -12.44
N MET A 284 6.20 -1.40 -11.20
CA MET A 284 5.38 -1.69 -10.02
C MET A 284 4.74 -0.43 -9.43
N SER A 285 4.71 0.68 -10.17
CA SER A 285 4.19 1.94 -9.66
C SER A 285 2.74 1.79 -9.20
N TRP A 286 2.41 2.33 -8.03
CA TRP A 286 1.07 2.30 -7.45
C TRP A 286 0.47 0.91 -7.20
N MET A 287 1.27 -0.18 -7.27
CA MET A 287 0.76 -1.56 -7.23
C MET A 287 -0.18 -1.82 -6.04
N PHE A 288 0.14 -1.29 -4.86
CA PHE A 288 -0.66 -1.40 -3.63
C PHE A 288 -1.21 -0.05 -3.15
N TYR A 289 -1.36 0.93 -4.05
CA TYR A 289 -1.86 2.25 -3.67
C TYR A 289 -3.18 2.17 -2.89
N ASN A 290 -3.27 2.78 -1.71
CA ASN A 290 -4.42 2.74 -0.80
C ASN A 290 -4.90 1.32 -0.40
N CYS A 291 -4.03 0.30 -0.46
CA CYS A 291 -4.30 -0.99 0.18
C CYS A 291 -4.03 -0.90 1.69
N GLU A 292 -4.90 -0.20 2.43
CA GLU A 292 -4.66 0.17 3.83
C GLU A 292 -4.27 -1.00 4.75
N ASN A 293 -4.84 -2.19 4.51
CA ASN A 293 -4.62 -3.40 5.32
C ASN A 293 -3.50 -4.31 4.80
N PHE A 294 -2.86 -3.99 3.67
CA PHE A 294 -1.81 -4.83 3.10
C PHE A 294 -0.57 -4.87 4.00
N ASN A 295 -0.14 -6.07 4.38
CA ASN A 295 1.01 -6.31 5.23
C ASN A 295 1.56 -7.75 5.06
N GLN A 296 1.53 -8.30 3.83
CA GLN A 296 2.06 -9.64 3.53
C GLN A 296 3.55 -9.58 3.19
N PRO A 297 4.34 -10.62 3.52
CA PRO A 297 5.77 -10.65 3.24
C PRO A 297 6.03 -10.59 1.73
N LEU A 298 7.08 -9.85 1.35
CA LEU A 298 7.52 -9.65 -0.04
C LEU A 298 9.04 -9.77 -0.19
N ASP A 299 9.75 -10.19 0.87
CA ASP A 299 11.21 -10.22 0.96
C ASP A 299 11.87 -11.20 -0.02
N ASN A 300 11.12 -12.18 -0.52
CA ASN A 300 11.58 -13.18 -1.50
C ASN A 300 11.40 -12.76 -2.97
N LEU A 301 10.75 -11.62 -3.24
CA LEU A 301 10.52 -11.17 -4.60
C LEU A 301 11.82 -10.66 -5.25
N ASP A 302 12.13 -11.16 -6.43
CA ASP A 302 13.23 -10.65 -7.26
C ASP A 302 12.79 -9.39 -8.02
N VAL A 303 13.09 -8.23 -7.44
CA VAL A 303 12.73 -6.91 -8.00
C VAL A 303 13.88 -6.27 -8.80
N SER A 304 14.95 -7.01 -9.12
CA SER A 304 16.16 -6.48 -9.76
C SER A 304 15.94 -5.85 -11.15
N SER A 305 14.85 -6.23 -11.84
CA SER A 305 14.44 -5.68 -13.13
C SER A 305 13.50 -4.46 -13.02
N VAL A 306 13.02 -4.12 -11.82
CA VAL A 306 12.05 -3.03 -11.64
C VAL A 306 12.75 -1.69 -11.78
N VAL A 307 12.17 -0.81 -12.61
CA VAL A 307 12.68 0.54 -12.89
C VAL A 307 11.82 1.61 -12.22
N ASN A 308 10.51 1.38 -12.08
CA ASN A 308 9.59 2.32 -11.47
C ASN A 308 8.84 1.70 -10.28
N MET A 309 9.03 2.28 -9.09
CA MET A 309 8.35 1.91 -7.84
C MET A 309 7.53 3.07 -7.24
N SER A 310 7.27 4.13 -8.01
CA SER A 310 6.57 5.31 -7.48
C SER A 310 5.20 4.95 -6.92
N GLY A 311 4.89 5.43 -5.72
CA GLY A 311 3.64 5.18 -5.04
C GLY A 311 3.32 3.71 -4.74
N MET A 312 4.27 2.77 -4.88
CA MET A 312 4.00 1.32 -4.79
C MET A 312 3.23 0.93 -3.53
N PHE A 313 3.56 1.51 -2.37
CA PHE A 313 2.89 1.29 -1.09
C PHE A 313 2.16 2.54 -0.57
N SER A 314 2.00 3.59 -1.38
CA SER A 314 1.35 4.82 -0.94
C SER A 314 -0.05 4.51 -0.39
N GLY A 315 -0.36 4.98 0.83
CA GLY A 315 -1.61 4.70 1.55
C GLY A 315 -1.68 3.35 2.27
N CYS A 316 -0.67 2.48 2.19
CA CYS A 316 -0.65 1.20 2.93
C CYS A 316 -0.37 1.39 4.44
N LYS A 317 -1.36 1.89 5.18
CA LYS A 317 -1.22 2.30 6.60
C LYS A 317 -0.64 1.20 7.51
N ASN A 318 -0.99 -0.07 7.24
CA ASN A 318 -0.55 -1.21 8.05
C ASN A 318 0.76 -1.87 7.60
N PHE A 319 1.30 -1.48 6.45
CA PHE A 319 2.49 -2.12 5.88
C PHE A 319 3.73 -1.87 6.74
N ASN A 320 4.41 -2.95 7.12
CA ASN A 320 5.63 -2.91 7.92
C ASN A 320 6.51 -4.16 7.70
N GLN A 321 6.60 -4.63 6.45
CA GLN A 321 7.35 -5.85 6.09
C GLN A 321 8.79 -5.55 5.69
N PRO A 322 9.75 -6.45 5.98
CA PRO A 322 11.16 -6.21 5.69
C PRO A 322 11.42 -6.23 4.18
N LEU A 323 12.09 -5.19 3.68
CA LEU A 323 12.44 -5.04 2.26
C LEU A 323 13.96 -4.88 2.01
N ASN A 324 14.78 -4.97 3.06
CA ASN A 324 16.22 -4.65 3.01
C ASN A 324 17.04 -5.59 2.10
N ASN A 325 16.46 -6.71 1.65
CA ASN A 325 17.09 -7.67 0.75
C ASN A 325 16.77 -7.43 -0.73
N TRP A 326 15.91 -6.48 -1.05
CA TRP A 326 15.59 -6.14 -2.43
C TRP A 326 16.78 -5.51 -3.14
N ASP A 327 17.06 -5.99 -4.35
CA ASP A 327 17.96 -5.32 -5.28
C ASP A 327 17.19 -4.22 -6.01
N VAL A 328 17.39 -2.98 -5.57
CA VAL A 328 16.74 -1.78 -6.15
C VAL A 328 17.68 -0.98 -7.06
N SER A 329 18.83 -1.54 -7.44
CA SER A 329 19.88 -0.83 -8.20
C SER A 329 19.44 -0.34 -9.59
N SER A 330 18.40 -0.95 -10.16
CA SER A 330 17.78 -0.57 -11.43
C SER A 330 16.69 0.50 -11.32
N VAL A 331 16.22 0.82 -10.09
CA VAL A 331 15.11 1.74 -9.88
C VAL A 331 15.57 3.18 -10.10
N THR A 332 14.80 3.93 -10.91
CA THR A 332 15.06 5.36 -11.17
C THR A 332 14.05 6.29 -10.50
N ASP A 333 12.87 5.77 -10.15
CA ASP A 333 11.75 6.54 -9.59
C ASP A 333 11.18 5.84 -8.34
N MET A 334 11.31 6.51 -7.19
CA MET A 334 10.78 6.10 -5.88
C MET A 334 9.85 7.16 -5.28
N GLY A 335 9.36 8.11 -6.09
CA GLY A 335 8.45 9.16 -5.64
C GLY A 335 7.22 8.57 -4.93
N GLU A 336 6.86 9.10 -3.77
CA GLU A 336 5.71 8.64 -2.97
C GLU A 336 5.71 7.15 -2.55
N MET A 337 6.81 6.39 -2.72
CA MET A 337 6.80 4.93 -2.58
C MET A 337 6.16 4.44 -1.27
N PHE A 338 6.40 5.11 -0.15
CA PHE A 338 5.84 4.80 1.18
C PHE A 338 4.91 5.89 1.71
N ALA A 339 4.46 6.83 0.89
CA ALA A 339 3.60 7.93 1.32
C ALA A 339 2.41 7.42 2.15
N GLY A 340 2.21 7.92 3.37
CA GLY A 340 1.12 7.52 4.26
C GLY A 340 1.25 6.14 4.92
N CYS A 341 2.37 5.42 4.76
CA CYS A 341 2.64 4.14 5.46
C CYS A 341 2.92 4.36 6.95
N LYS A 342 1.87 4.66 7.72
CA LYS A 342 1.97 5.09 9.14
C LYS A 342 2.76 4.14 10.03
N ASN A 343 2.65 2.83 9.80
CA ASN A 343 3.31 1.79 10.60
C ASN A 343 4.70 1.40 10.11
N PHE A 344 5.11 1.83 8.91
CA PHE A 344 6.36 1.40 8.31
C PHE A 344 7.57 1.92 9.10
N ASN A 345 8.44 1.00 9.52
CA ASN A 345 9.67 1.30 10.25
C ASN A 345 10.71 0.18 10.05
N GLN A 346 10.87 -0.33 8.82
CA GLN A 346 11.81 -1.40 8.49
C GLN A 346 13.11 -0.85 7.90
N PRO A 347 14.26 -1.51 8.14
CA PRO A 347 15.55 -1.07 7.60
C PRO A 347 15.57 -1.11 6.07
N LEU A 348 16.26 -0.13 5.47
CA LEU A 348 16.47 0.04 4.03
C LEU A 348 17.93 0.41 3.71
N ASP A 349 18.83 0.26 4.68
CA ASP A 349 20.21 0.71 4.63
C ASP A 349 21.09 -0.05 3.63
N ASN A 350 20.63 -1.21 3.16
CA ASN A 350 21.30 -2.01 2.12
C ASN A 350 20.91 -1.64 0.69
N TRP A 351 19.94 -0.77 0.50
CA TRP A 351 19.48 -0.39 -0.85
C TRP A 351 20.55 0.42 -1.59
N ASP A 352 20.88 0.01 -2.81
CA ASP A 352 21.63 0.82 -3.76
C ASP A 352 20.66 1.75 -4.50
N VAL A 353 20.62 3.01 -4.06
CA VAL A 353 19.74 4.06 -4.64
C VAL A 353 20.48 4.99 -5.61
N SER A 354 21.69 4.63 -6.04
CA SER A 354 22.55 5.50 -6.86
C SER A 354 21.96 5.85 -8.24
N SER A 355 21.03 5.03 -8.74
CA SER A 355 20.30 5.24 -9.99
C SER A 355 19.03 6.09 -9.85
N VAL A 356 18.58 6.37 -8.62
CA VAL A 356 17.32 7.08 -8.35
C VAL A 356 17.50 8.58 -8.61
N THR A 357 16.56 9.17 -9.36
CA THR A 357 16.55 10.62 -9.64
C THR A 357 15.43 11.36 -8.91
N ASP A 358 14.38 10.66 -8.49
CA ASP A 358 13.19 11.21 -7.82
C ASP A 358 12.88 10.44 -6.52
N MET A 359 12.91 11.16 -5.39
CA MET A 359 12.47 10.70 -4.07
C MET A 359 11.46 11.67 -3.43
N GLY A 360 10.80 12.49 -4.24
CA GLY A 360 9.76 13.41 -3.79
C GLY A 360 8.70 12.65 -2.99
N GLN A 361 8.35 13.15 -1.81
CA GLN A 361 7.32 12.58 -0.94
C GLN A 361 7.53 11.10 -0.53
N MET A 362 8.72 10.50 -0.72
CA MET A 362 8.93 9.05 -0.54
C MET A 362 8.41 8.51 0.81
N PHE A 363 8.61 9.26 1.90
CA PHE A 363 8.17 8.89 3.25
C PHE A 363 7.11 9.83 3.83
N ILE A 364 6.47 10.70 3.04
CA ILE A 364 5.48 11.65 3.59
C ILE A 364 4.46 10.94 4.46
N GLY A 365 4.20 11.41 5.69
CA GLY A 365 3.22 10.80 6.58
C GLY A 365 3.62 9.44 7.19
N CYS A 366 4.83 8.93 6.98
CA CYS A 366 5.36 7.74 7.67
C CYS A 366 5.67 8.05 9.14
N THR A 367 4.63 8.21 9.97
CA THR A 367 4.76 8.75 11.32
C THR A 367 5.67 7.95 12.26
N ASN A 368 5.81 6.64 12.04
CA ASN A 368 6.66 5.76 12.85
C ASN A 368 8.07 5.57 12.30
N PHE A 369 8.35 6.01 11.07
CA PHE A 369 9.62 5.76 10.41
C PHE A 369 10.78 6.47 11.12
N ASN A 370 11.81 5.71 11.48
CA ASN A 370 13.01 6.22 12.14
C ASN A 370 14.23 5.31 11.87
N GLN A 371 14.41 4.88 10.63
CA GLN A 371 15.48 3.96 10.21
C GLN A 371 16.65 4.68 9.57
N GLN A 372 17.84 4.07 9.66
CA GLN A 372 19.08 4.67 9.16
C GLN A 372 19.11 4.67 7.63
N LEU A 373 19.46 5.81 7.04
CA LEU A 373 19.57 6.01 5.59
C LEU A 373 20.91 6.65 5.18
N ASN A 374 21.83 6.83 6.12
CA ASN A 374 23.07 7.57 5.90
C ASN A 374 24.07 6.88 4.95
N SER A 375 23.83 5.61 4.61
CA SER A 375 24.61 4.81 3.65
C SER A 375 24.19 5.04 2.19
N TRP A 376 23.04 5.66 1.95
CA TRP A 376 22.52 5.88 0.60
C TRP A 376 23.38 6.85 -0.21
N ASP A 377 23.72 6.46 -1.44
CA ASP A 377 24.27 7.37 -2.44
C ASP A 377 23.13 8.16 -3.11
N VAL A 378 22.87 9.36 -2.60
CA VAL A 378 21.81 10.26 -3.10
C VAL A 378 22.31 11.25 -4.15
N SER A 379 23.53 11.07 -4.68
CA SER A 379 24.17 12.07 -5.54
C SER A 379 23.47 12.31 -6.88
N SER A 380 22.64 11.37 -7.33
CA SER A 380 21.86 11.48 -8.59
C SER A 380 20.50 12.16 -8.42
N ILE A 381 20.05 12.42 -7.19
CA ILE A 381 18.68 12.88 -6.91
C ILE A 381 18.52 14.37 -7.24
N ILE A 382 17.39 14.69 -7.87
CA ILE A 382 17.01 16.06 -8.26
C ILE A 382 15.89 16.60 -7.36
N ASP A 383 14.94 15.76 -6.98
CA ASP A 383 13.75 16.12 -6.19
C ASP A 383 13.72 15.36 -4.86
N MET A 384 13.74 16.10 -3.75
CA MET A 384 13.55 15.64 -2.37
C MET A 384 12.41 16.40 -1.66
N SER A 385 11.53 17.06 -2.44
CA SER A 385 10.41 17.82 -1.90
C SER A 385 9.55 16.91 -1.02
N GLU A 386 9.21 17.40 0.17
CA GLU A 386 8.35 16.68 1.13
C GLU A 386 8.79 15.27 1.55
N MET A 387 10.04 14.84 1.25
CA MET A 387 10.49 13.45 1.41
C MET A 387 10.19 12.87 2.81
N PHE A 388 10.42 13.65 3.87
CA PHE A 388 10.15 13.26 5.26
C PHE A 388 8.98 14.00 5.90
N ALA A 389 8.19 14.76 5.14
CA ALA A 389 7.12 15.56 5.69
C ALA A 389 6.20 14.71 6.59
N VAL A 390 5.91 15.16 7.80
CA VAL A 390 5.07 14.50 8.81
C VAL A 390 5.64 13.16 9.35
N CYS A 391 6.91 12.83 9.09
CA CYS A 391 7.63 11.73 9.76
C CYS A 391 7.96 12.05 11.23
N ARG A 392 6.94 12.11 12.10
CA ARG A 392 7.05 12.67 13.46
C ARG A 392 8.16 12.04 14.32
N ASN A 393 8.52 10.78 14.10
CA ASN A 393 9.54 10.07 14.87
C ASN A 393 10.95 10.11 14.25
N PHE A 394 11.10 10.57 13.00
CA PHE A 394 12.36 10.53 12.30
C PHE A 394 13.40 11.44 12.94
N ASN A 395 14.56 10.88 13.27
CA ASN A 395 15.70 11.59 13.85
C ASN A 395 17.04 10.85 13.58
N GLN A 396 17.21 10.30 12.37
CA GLN A 396 18.43 9.60 11.96
C GLN A 396 19.38 10.53 11.20
N SER A 397 20.69 10.25 11.27
CA SER A 397 21.70 11.07 10.58
C SER A 397 21.57 10.97 9.07
N LEU A 398 21.79 12.10 8.39
CA LEU A 398 21.82 12.26 6.94
C LEU A 398 23.07 13.06 6.50
N ASP A 399 24.08 13.15 7.36
CA ASP A 399 25.23 14.03 7.20
C ASP A 399 26.19 13.62 6.08
N ASN A 400 26.12 12.36 5.62
CA ASN A 400 26.93 11.84 4.52
C ASN A 400 26.28 12.04 3.14
N TRP A 401 25.05 12.52 3.08
CA TRP A 401 24.34 12.69 1.82
C TRP A 401 24.98 13.79 0.96
N ASN A 402 25.31 13.44 -0.28
CA ASN A 402 25.71 14.42 -1.29
C ASN A 402 24.47 14.98 -2.00
N VAL A 403 24.01 16.15 -1.56
CA VAL A 403 22.80 16.81 -2.08
C VAL A 403 23.08 17.89 -3.14
N SER A 404 24.30 17.96 -3.68
CA SER A 404 24.73 19.06 -4.58
C SER A 404 23.91 19.20 -5.86
N ASN A 405 23.23 18.12 -6.29
CA ASN A 405 22.40 18.07 -7.50
C ASN A 405 20.90 18.32 -7.23
N VAL A 406 20.49 18.38 -5.96
CA VAL A 406 19.09 18.55 -5.58
C VAL A 406 18.65 19.98 -5.86
N LYS A 407 17.49 20.14 -6.50
CA LYS A 407 16.89 21.44 -6.83
C LYS A 407 15.68 21.77 -5.96
N TYR A 408 14.88 20.75 -5.63
CA TYR A 408 13.63 20.88 -4.88
C TYR A 408 13.78 20.25 -3.50
N MET A 409 13.76 21.09 -2.46
CA MET A 409 13.82 20.68 -1.04
C MET A 409 12.69 21.32 -0.19
N ASN A 410 11.71 21.93 -0.85
CA ASN A 410 10.58 22.54 -0.15
C ASN A 410 9.87 21.48 0.72
N SER A 411 9.49 21.88 1.92
CA SER A 411 8.77 21.06 2.90
C SER A 411 9.45 19.72 3.28
N MET A 412 10.74 19.49 2.97
CA MET A 412 11.40 18.19 3.16
C MET A 412 11.26 17.65 4.60
N PHE A 413 11.34 18.51 5.62
CA PHE A 413 11.16 18.18 7.03
C PHE A 413 9.90 18.84 7.64
N TYR A 414 8.89 19.19 6.84
CA TYR A 414 7.65 19.76 7.33
C TYR A 414 7.02 18.89 8.44
N LYS A 415 6.79 19.44 9.64
CA LYS A 415 6.21 18.74 10.82
C LYS A 415 7.01 17.51 11.30
N VAL A 416 8.31 17.43 11.04
CA VAL A 416 9.22 16.37 11.57
C VAL A 416 9.67 16.73 12.98
N LYS A 417 8.73 16.71 13.93
CA LYS A 417 8.88 17.29 15.28
C LYS A 417 10.12 16.83 16.06
N ASN A 418 10.58 15.60 15.85
CA ASN A 418 11.71 15.03 16.59
C ASN A 418 13.08 15.25 15.95
N PHE A 419 13.13 15.74 14.71
CA PHE A 419 14.38 15.86 13.96
C PHE A 419 15.29 16.94 14.55
N ASN A 420 16.53 16.56 14.83
CA ASN A 420 17.57 17.43 15.33
C ASN A 420 18.97 16.89 14.99
N GLN A 421 19.18 16.47 13.74
CA GLN A 421 20.46 15.91 13.26
C GLN A 421 21.24 16.94 12.42
N PRO A 422 22.58 16.92 12.46
CA PRO A 422 23.41 17.89 11.76
C PRO A 422 23.24 17.78 10.24
N LEU A 423 23.13 18.92 9.57
CA LEU A 423 23.03 19.06 8.10
C LEU A 423 24.06 20.04 7.52
N ASN A 424 25.02 20.48 8.34
CA ASN A 424 25.96 21.56 7.98
C ASN A 424 26.92 21.21 6.83
N ASN A 425 27.06 19.93 6.47
CA ASN A 425 27.91 19.45 5.38
C ASN A 425 27.19 19.40 4.03
N TRP A 426 25.88 19.65 3.99
CA TRP A 426 25.12 19.64 2.75
C TRP A 426 25.52 20.82 1.85
N ASP A 427 25.81 20.52 0.60
CA ASP A 427 25.95 21.53 -0.46
C ASP A 427 24.57 21.83 -1.05
N VAL A 428 23.94 22.89 -0.56
CA VAL A 428 22.60 23.34 -1.00
C VAL A 428 22.67 24.43 -2.08
N SER A 429 23.84 24.64 -2.71
CA SER A 429 24.05 25.75 -3.65
C SER A 429 23.19 25.68 -4.92
N SER A 430 22.66 24.51 -5.27
CA SER A 430 21.75 24.30 -6.40
C SER A 430 20.26 24.52 -6.07
N VAL A 431 19.90 24.68 -4.79
CA VAL A 431 18.51 24.74 -4.34
C VAL A 431 17.93 26.13 -4.58
N THR A 432 16.74 26.20 -5.18
CA THR A 432 16.04 27.47 -5.45
C THR A 432 14.82 27.71 -4.55
N ASP A 433 14.25 26.66 -3.96
CA ASP A 433 13.08 26.72 -3.10
C ASP A 433 13.33 25.96 -1.79
N MET A 434 13.30 26.68 -0.67
CA MET A 434 13.40 26.16 0.70
C MET A 434 12.14 26.44 1.53
N SER A 435 11.03 26.77 0.88
CA SER A 435 9.77 27.06 1.56
C SER A 435 9.35 25.89 2.44
N GLU A 436 8.88 26.21 3.65
CA GLU A 436 8.40 25.25 4.66
C GLU A 436 9.39 24.13 5.08
N MET A 437 10.67 24.17 4.66
CA MET A 437 11.61 23.05 4.78
C MET A 437 11.69 22.47 6.21
N PHE A 438 11.69 23.33 7.23
CA PHE A 438 11.71 22.92 8.65
C PHE A 438 10.44 23.31 9.39
N ARG A 439 9.37 23.77 8.72
CA ARG A 439 8.17 24.27 9.41
C ARG A 439 7.64 23.24 10.41
N ASN A 440 7.50 23.64 11.68
CA ASN A 440 7.06 22.83 12.81
C ASN A 440 8.02 21.68 13.19
N CYS A 441 9.33 21.84 12.93
CA CYS A 441 10.40 21.05 13.53
C CYS A 441 10.74 21.55 14.94
N THR A 442 9.88 21.29 15.91
CA THR A 442 9.98 21.92 17.24
C THR A 442 11.27 21.60 18.02
N LYS A 443 11.97 20.50 17.72
CA LYS A 443 13.27 20.16 18.33
C LYS A 443 14.49 20.63 17.54
N PHE A 444 14.33 21.09 16.31
CA PHE A 444 15.46 21.38 15.44
C PHE A 444 16.22 22.62 15.91
N ASN A 445 17.54 22.47 16.12
CA ASN A 445 18.44 23.53 16.53
C ASN A 445 19.89 23.25 16.09
N GLN A 446 20.08 22.80 14.84
CA GLN A 446 21.40 22.44 14.30
C GLN A 446 21.99 23.56 13.44
N PRO A 447 23.33 23.72 13.42
CA PRO A 447 23.97 24.82 12.71
C PRO A 447 23.77 24.69 11.20
N LEU A 448 23.35 25.79 10.55
CA LEU A 448 23.15 25.88 9.10
C LEU A 448 23.94 27.05 8.46
N GLY A 449 24.75 27.77 9.23
CA GLY A 449 25.44 28.98 8.76
C GLY A 449 26.48 28.75 7.64
N SER A 450 26.87 27.50 7.40
CA SER A 450 27.78 27.09 6.31
C SER A 450 27.08 26.90 4.96
N TRP A 451 25.75 26.87 4.93
CA TRP A 451 25.00 26.68 3.69
C TRP A 451 25.19 27.86 2.73
N ASN A 452 25.45 27.54 1.46
CA ASN A 452 25.39 28.52 0.39
C ASN A 452 23.95 28.62 -0.14
N VAL A 453 23.23 29.67 0.26
CA VAL A 453 21.83 29.90 -0.12
C VAL A 453 21.65 30.97 -1.20
N SER A 454 22.73 31.37 -1.90
CA SER A 454 22.71 32.49 -2.87
C SER A 454 21.75 32.29 -4.04
N SER A 455 21.34 31.05 -4.31
CA SER A 455 20.42 30.69 -5.39
C SER A 455 18.97 30.54 -4.95
N VAL A 456 18.68 30.64 -3.65
CA VAL A 456 17.32 30.48 -3.11
C VAL A 456 16.50 31.74 -3.40
N VAL A 457 15.29 31.53 -3.91
CA VAL A 457 14.32 32.60 -4.23
C VAL A 457 13.17 32.63 -3.22
N ASN A 458 12.76 31.47 -2.70
CA ASN A 458 11.65 31.33 -1.74
C ASN A 458 12.13 30.71 -0.42
N MET A 459 11.97 31.47 0.69
CA MET A 459 12.23 31.01 2.06
C MET A 459 10.99 31.12 2.95
N SER A 460 9.81 31.29 2.35
CA SER A 460 8.56 31.44 3.10
C SER A 460 8.36 30.26 4.04
N TRP A 461 7.96 30.56 5.28
CA TRP A 461 7.66 29.59 6.33
C TRP A 461 8.80 28.64 6.74
N MET A 462 10.03 28.82 6.25
CA MET A 462 11.13 27.84 6.38
C MET A 462 11.34 27.32 7.80
N PHE A 463 11.32 28.20 8.81
CA PHE A 463 11.46 27.85 10.22
C PHE A 463 10.18 28.09 11.04
N CYS A 464 9.04 28.39 10.41
CA CYS A 464 7.80 28.66 11.12
C CYS A 464 7.49 27.55 12.15
N LEU A 465 7.15 27.89 13.39
CA LEU A 465 6.91 26.99 14.53
C LEU A 465 8.13 26.17 15.00
N CYS A 466 9.36 26.56 14.64
CA CYS A 466 10.60 25.97 15.18
C CYS A 466 10.98 26.60 16.52
N ASP A 467 10.25 26.25 17.58
CA ASP A 467 10.39 26.86 18.92
C ASP A 467 11.83 26.88 19.48
N ASN A 468 12.63 25.84 19.22
CA ASN A 468 13.99 25.72 19.73
C ASN A 468 15.08 26.28 18.82
N PHE A 469 14.74 26.68 17.59
CA PHE A 469 15.74 27.12 16.63
C PHE A 469 16.36 28.46 17.03
N ASN A 470 17.67 28.51 17.21
CA ASN A 470 18.41 29.72 17.60
C ASN A 470 19.86 29.69 17.09
N GLN A 471 20.06 29.32 15.81
CA GLN A 471 21.37 29.17 15.19
C GLN A 471 21.76 30.39 14.34
N PRO A 472 23.06 30.75 14.27
CA PRO A 472 23.50 31.93 13.53
C PRO A 472 23.36 31.74 12.02
N LEU A 473 22.67 32.68 11.36
CA LEU A 473 22.43 32.70 9.91
C LEU A 473 22.96 33.96 9.21
N ASN A 474 23.66 34.83 9.93
CA ASN A 474 24.10 36.15 9.44
C ASN A 474 25.11 36.08 8.28
N SER A 475 25.66 34.90 7.98
CA SER A 475 26.59 34.64 6.87
C SER A 475 25.89 34.29 5.56
N TRP A 476 24.58 34.06 5.57
CA TRP A 476 23.82 33.73 4.38
C TRP A 476 23.75 34.90 3.40
N ASP A 477 24.00 34.60 2.12
CA ASP A 477 23.70 35.50 1.01
C ASP A 477 22.25 35.27 0.59
N VAL A 478 21.36 36.18 1.00
CA VAL A 478 19.92 36.14 0.71
C VAL A 478 19.51 37.13 -0.38
N SER A 479 20.46 37.68 -1.13
CA SER A 479 20.22 38.75 -2.13
C SER A 479 19.27 38.35 -3.27
N SER A 480 19.12 37.05 -3.53
CA SER A 480 18.20 36.48 -4.53
C SER A 480 16.79 36.20 -4.00
N VAL A 481 16.57 36.27 -2.68
CA VAL A 481 15.28 35.91 -2.06
C VAL A 481 14.26 37.01 -2.31
N THR A 482 13.07 36.63 -2.79
CA THR A 482 11.95 37.54 -2.99
C THR A 482 10.84 37.36 -1.95
N ASP A 483 10.67 36.15 -1.40
CA ASP A 483 9.64 35.80 -0.42
C ASP A 483 10.24 35.27 0.89
N MET A 484 10.02 36.00 1.99
CA MET A 484 10.38 35.64 3.37
C MET A 484 9.16 35.56 4.30
N GLY A 485 7.96 35.45 3.73
CA GLY A 485 6.70 35.38 4.47
C GLY A 485 6.76 34.30 5.56
N GLN A 486 6.53 34.69 6.81
CA GLN A 486 6.47 33.82 7.98
C GLN A 486 7.71 32.97 8.27
N MET A 487 8.87 33.31 7.70
CA MET A 487 10.09 32.50 7.81
C MET A 487 10.44 32.10 9.26
N PHE A 488 10.29 33.00 10.24
CA PHE A 488 10.54 32.76 11.66
C PHE A 488 9.28 32.90 12.53
N ALA A 489 8.09 32.81 11.95
CA ALA A 489 6.86 32.89 12.71
C ALA A 489 6.84 31.83 13.82
N VAL A 490 6.55 32.24 15.05
CA VAL A 490 6.48 31.41 16.25
C VAL A 490 7.83 30.72 16.59
N CYS A 491 8.97 31.23 16.11
CA CYS A 491 10.29 30.80 16.57
C CYS A 491 10.63 31.42 17.92
N ARG A 492 9.96 31.01 19.00
CA ARG A 492 9.99 31.74 20.29
C ARG A 492 11.39 31.97 20.88
N ASN A 493 12.36 31.10 20.61
CA ASN A 493 13.75 31.24 21.11
C ASN A 493 14.71 31.94 20.14
N PHE A 494 14.30 32.24 18.91
CA PHE A 494 15.21 32.80 17.91
C PHE A 494 15.60 34.23 18.27
N ASN A 495 16.91 34.49 18.40
CA ASN A 495 17.44 35.81 18.70
C ASN A 495 18.88 35.97 18.17
N GLN A 496 19.09 35.62 16.89
CA GLN A 496 20.40 35.70 16.22
C GLN A 496 20.48 36.90 15.27
N PRO A 497 21.66 37.52 15.11
CA PRO A 497 21.82 38.67 14.23
C PRO A 497 21.54 38.28 12.77
N LEU A 498 20.85 39.18 12.05
CA LEU A 498 20.51 39.07 10.62
C LEU A 498 20.88 40.36 9.86
N ASN A 499 21.63 41.26 10.49
CA ASN A 499 21.89 42.61 10.01
C ASN A 499 22.80 42.68 8.77
N ASN A 500 23.40 41.57 8.35
CA ASN A 500 24.22 41.48 7.14
C ASN A 500 23.43 41.04 5.90
N TRP A 501 22.17 40.64 6.06
CA TRP A 501 21.34 40.21 4.95
C TRP A 501 21.02 41.35 3.99
N ASP A 502 21.24 41.12 2.70
CA ASP A 502 20.73 41.97 1.63
C ASP A 502 19.30 41.52 1.29
N VAL A 503 18.32 42.26 1.82
CA VAL A 503 16.89 41.99 1.59
C VAL A 503 16.30 42.89 0.50
N SER A 504 17.14 43.53 -0.33
CA SER A 504 16.68 44.51 -1.33
C SER A 504 15.78 43.95 -2.43
N SER A 505 15.80 42.62 -2.63
CA SER A 505 14.93 41.91 -3.58
C SER A 505 13.62 41.40 -2.96
N VAL A 506 13.45 41.49 -1.64
CA VAL A 506 12.28 40.94 -0.94
C VAL A 506 11.07 41.86 -1.12
N ASP A 507 9.96 41.32 -1.60
CA ASP A 507 8.68 42.04 -1.72
C ASP A 507 7.63 41.59 -0.68
N ASP A 508 7.74 40.36 -0.15
CA ASP A 508 6.88 39.82 0.90
C ASP A 508 7.66 39.50 2.20
N MET A 509 7.32 40.21 3.28
CA MET A 509 7.80 39.98 4.65
C MET A 509 6.64 39.73 5.64
N ASN A 510 5.49 39.30 5.14
CA ASN A 510 4.29 39.01 5.92
C ASN A 510 4.63 38.09 7.09
N GLY A 511 4.42 38.53 8.32
CA GLY A 511 4.55 37.70 9.50
C GLY A 511 5.94 37.14 9.74
N MET A 512 7.01 37.66 9.11
CA MET A 512 8.36 37.09 9.13
C MET A 512 8.84 36.74 10.56
N PHE A 513 8.55 37.58 11.56
CA PHE A 513 8.85 37.35 12.97
C PHE A 513 7.61 37.27 13.86
N SER A 514 6.42 37.01 13.31
CA SER A 514 5.18 36.92 14.10
C SER A 514 5.35 35.94 15.26
N SER A 515 5.05 36.35 16.49
CA SER A 515 5.21 35.63 17.75
C SER A 515 6.63 35.12 18.05
N CYS A 516 7.65 35.75 17.46
CA CYS A 516 9.06 35.50 17.79
C CYS A 516 9.45 36.24 19.09
N GLU A 517 8.98 35.73 20.23
CA GLU A 517 8.91 36.47 21.50
C GLU A 517 10.26 37.04 21.98
N ASN A 518 11.36 36.32 21.75
CA ASN A 518 12.70 36.70 22.20
C ASN A 518 13.49 37.54 21.19
N PHE A 519 13.00 37.72 19.97
CA PHE A 519 13.74 38.42 18.93
C PHE A 519 13.93 39.89 19.28
N ASN A 520 15.19 40.34 19.31
CA ASN A 520 15.56 41.73 19.59
C ASN A 520 16.92 42.08 18.96
N GLN A 521 17.08 41.82 17.67
CA GLN A 521 18.32 42.05 16.93
C GLN A 521 18.20 43.24 15.97
N PRO A 522 19.28 44.00 15.75
CA PRO A 522 19.23 45.19 14.91
C PRO A 522 18.96 44.84 13.44
N LEU A 523 18.01 45.53 12.82
CA LEU A 523 17.63 45.37 11.41
C LEU A 523 17.72 46.69 10.62
N ASN A 524 18.26 47.75 11.22
CA ASN A 524 18.28 49.10 10.66
C ASN A 524 19.05 49.22 9.33
N ASN A 525 19.94 48.27 9.01
CA ASN A 525 20.70 48.29 7.76
C ASN A 525 19.97 47.62 6.58
N TRP A 526 18.82 47.00 6.82
CA TRP A 526 18.05 46.37 5.76
C TRP A 526 17.50 47.39 4.75
N ASN A 527 17.69 47.11 3.47
CA ASN A 527 17.03 47.84 2.40
C ASN A 527 15.66 47.23 2.11
N VAL A 528 14.61 47.78 2.70
CA VAL A 528 13.23 47.31 2.54
C VAL A 528 12.45 48.06 1.43
N SER A 529 13.14 48.77 0.53
CA SER A 529 12.47 49.63 -0.46
C SER A 529 11.56 48.90 -1.46
N SER A 530 11.75 47.59 -1.61
CA SER A 530 10.97 46.73 -2.51
C SER A 530 9.79 46.06 -1.82
N VAL A 531 9.71 46.11 -0.49
CA VAL A 531 8.69 45.40 0.29
C VAL A 531 7.31 46.03 0.07
N ILE A 532 6.34 45.19 -0.28
CA ILE A 532 4.93 45.53 -0.49
C ILE A 532 4.10 45.11 0.74
N TYR A 533 4.37 43.92 1.29
CA TYR A 533 3.60 43.31 2.38
C TYR A 533 4.42 43.20 3.66
N MET A 534 4.04 43.96 4.70
CA MET A 534 4.63 43.92 6.06
C MET A 534 3.60 43.58 7.13
N GLU A 535 2.45 43.02 6.74
CA GLU A 535 1.43 42.63 7.72
C GLU A 535 1.99 41.61 8.71
N ASN A 536 1.60 41.73 9.97
CA ASN A 536 2.05 40.86 11.05
C ASN A 536 3.57 40.74 11.30
N MET A 537 4.43 41.51 10.62
CA MET A 537 5.88 41.29 10.59
C MET A 537 6.51 41.06 11.97
N PHE A 538 6.10 41.83 12.98
CA PHE A 538 6.53 41.71 14.38
C PHE A 538 5.38 41.47 15.35
N THR A 539 4.19 41.03 14.90
CA THR A 539 3.06 40.70 15.80
C THR A 539 3.57 39.84 16.95
N GLY A 540 3.29 40.15 18.21
CA GLY A 540 3.68 39.33 19.36
C GLY A 540 5.18 39.28 19.69
N CYS A 541 6.05 40.05 19.01
CA CYS A 541 7.46 40.19 19.37
C CYS A 541 7.63 41.00 20.67
N LYS A 542 7.38 40.36 21.82
CA LYS A 542 7.31 41.03 23.13
C LYS A 542 8.59 41.81 23.48
N ASN A 543 9.75 41.28 23.10
CA ASN A 543 11.07 41.86 23.44
C ASN A 543 11.64 42.80 22.38
N PHE A 544 11.03 42.89 21.19
CA PHE A 544 11.59 43.67 20.09
C PHE A 544 11.54 45.18 20.40
N ASN A 545 12.70 45.84 20.36
CA ASN A 545 12.86 47.26 20.57
C ASN A 545 14.11 47.81 19.86
N GLN A 546 14.23 47.55 18.55
CA GLN A 546 15.38 47.96 17.74
C GLN A 546 15.01 49.07 16.75
N PRO A 547 15.93 50.01 16.45
CA PRO A 547 15.64 51.14 15.58
C PRO A 547 15.32 50.68 14.16
N LEU A 548 14.28 51.28 13.56
CA LEU A 548 13.83 51.02 12.18
C LEU A 548 13.66 52.31 11.35
N ASN A 549 14.07 53.46 11.88
CA ASN A 549 13.88 54.77 11.28
C ASN A 549 14.62 54.96 9.93
N SER A 550 15.62 54.14 9.63
CA SER A 550 16.36 54.15 8.35
C SER A 550 15.64 53.42 7.23
N TRP A 551 14.57 52.67 7.50
CA TRP A 551 13.84 51.92 6.50
C TRP A 551 13.10 52.83 5.52
N ASN A 552 13.28 52.57 4.22
CA ASN A 552 12.46 53.17 3.17
C ASN A 552 11.19 52.35 2.96
N VAL A 553 10.09 52.76 3.58
CA VAL A 553 8.79 52.07 3.50
C VAL A 553 7.84 52.64 2.43
N SER A 554 8.33 53.47 1.50
CA SER A 554 7.48 54.19 0.54
C SER A 554 6.69 53.28 -0.42
N SER A 555 7.11 52.03 -0.58
CA SER A 555 6.48 51.03 -1.44
C SER A 555 5.48 50.13 -0.70
N VAL A 556 5.47 50.17 0.63
CA VAL A 556 4.65 49.27 1.45
C VAL A 556 3.18 49.65 1.29
N ALA A 557 2.36 48.68 0.90
CA ALA A 557 0.91 48.84 0.77
C ALA A 557 0.16 48.40 2.04
N VAL A 558 0.67 47.39 2.74
CA VAL A 558 -0.04 46.73 3.85
C VAL A 558 0.85 46.62 5.10
N MET A 559 0.41 47.22 6.21
CA MET A 559 1.09 47.20 7.53
C MET A 559 0.15 46.73 8.65
N SER A 560 -0.98 46.08 8.32
CA SER A 560 -1.92 45.59 9.34
C SER A 560 -1.21 44.68 10.34
N TYR A 561 -1.47 44.92 11.62
CA TYR A 561 -0.92 44.17 12.74
C TYR A 561 0.61 44.22 12.91
N MET A 562 1.36 44.97 12.11
CA MET A 562 2.83 44.89 12.04
C MET A 562 3.54 44.86 13.42
N PHE A 563 3.12 45.67 14.39
CA PHE A 563 3.67 45.71 15.75
C PHE A 563 2.68 45.24 16.83
N ARG A 564 1.55 44.61 16.47
CA ARG A 564 0.52 44.22 17.44
C ARG A 564 1.13 43.39 18.57
N GLY A 565 1.02 43.84 19.82
CA GLY A 565 1.55 43.13 20.99
C GLY A 565 3.06 43.25 21.20
N CYS A 566 3.76 44.09 20.45
CA CYS A 566 5.16 44.48 20.71
C CYS A 566 5.25 45.33 21.99
N LYS A 567 5.17 44.69 23.16
CA LYS A 567 5.05 45.39 24.46
C LYS A 567 6.19 46.37 24.74
N ASN A 568 7.42 46.03 24.32
CA ASN A 568 8.61 46.83 24.58
C ASN A 568 8.97 47.84 23.49
N PHE A 569 8.31 47.79 22.33
CA PHE A 569 8.69 48.62 21.19
C PHE A 569 8.40 50.10 21.46
N ASN A 570 9.44 50.93 21.33
CA ASN A 570 9.36 52.38 21.51
C ASN A 570 10.47 53.10 20.72
N GLN A 571 10.59 52.81 19.43
CA GLN A 571 11.64 53.35 18.55
C GLN A 571 11.09 54.36 17.55
N PRO A 572 11.86 55.40 17.18
CA PRO A 572 11.38 56.46 16.30
C PRO A 572 11.01 55.91 14.91
N LEU A 573 9.92 56.41 14.33
CA LEU A 573 9.42 56.07 12.99
C LEU A 573 8.96 57.33 12.22
N ASP A 574 9.31 58.53 12.70
CA ASP A 574 8.91 59.82 12.13
C ASP A 574 9.44 60.05 10.71
N SER A 575 10.52 59.37 10.32
CA SER A 575 11.10 59.43 8.98
C SER A 575 10.38 58.58 7.94
N TRP A 576 9.44 57.73 8.33
CA TRP A 576 8.76 56.81 7.41
C TRP A 576 7.81 57.56 6.46
N ASN A 577 7.95 57.32 5.16
CA ASN A 577 6.96 57.72 4.17
C ASN A 577 5.89 56.64 4.03
N VAL A 578 4.76 56.82 4.71
CA VAL A 578 3.63 55.87 4.70
C VAL A 578 2.51 56.23 3.70
N SER A 579 2.76 57.19 2.79
CA SER A 579 1.72 57.68 1.86
C SER A 579 1.16 56.61 0.93
N SER A 580 1.86 55.50 0.70
CA SER A 580 1.37 54.38 -0.13
C SER A 580 0.54 53.35 0.65
N VAL A 581 0.52 53.42 1.98
CA VAL A 581 -0.11 52.41 2.82
C VAL A 581 -1.63 52.55 2.75
N VAL A 582 -2.32 51.45 2.46
CA VAL A 582 -3.79 51.39 2.40
C VAL A 582 -4.41 50.72 3.62
N ASN A 583 -3.67 49.89 4.34
CA ASN A 583 -4.17 49.11 5.48
C ASN A 583 -3.19 49.16 6.68
N MET A 584 -3.68 49.67 7.81
CA MET A 584 -3.00 49.82 9.10
C MET A 584 -3.81 49.24 10.27
N ILE A 585 -4.78 48.34 10.02
CA ILE A 585 -5.60 47.72 11.07
C ILE A 585 -4.71 47.23 12.21
N ARG A 586 -5.01 47.67 13.45
CA ARG A 586 -4.35 47.22 14.69
C ARG A 586 -2.82 47.22 14.65
N MET A 587 -2.18 48.08 13.84
CA MET A 587 -0.73 48.10 13.64
C MET A 587 0.05 48.20 14.95
N PHE A 588 -0.37 49.07 15.89
CA PHE A 588 0.26 49.26 17.20
C PHE A 588 -0.58 48.72 18.36
N ALA A 589 -1.60 47.91 18.10
CA ALA A 589 -2.49 47.42 19.14
C ALA A 589 -1.70 46.65 20.22
N GLY A 590 -1.83 47.01 21.49
CA GLY A 590 -1.11 46.41 22.61
C GLY A 590 0.37 46.80 22.74
N CYS A 591 0.85 47.79 21.98
CA CYS A 591 2.19 48.39 22.16
C CYS A 591 2.25 49.24 23.44
N LYS A 592 2.49 48.59 24.58
CA LYS A 592 2.38 49.23 25.91
C LYS A 592 3.37 50.36 26.18
N ASN A 593 4.48 50.42 25.46
CA ASN A 593 5.54 51.42 25.66
C ASN A 593 5.67 52.41 24.50
N PHE A 594 4.95 52.22 23.39
CA PHE A 594 5.12 53.05 22.19
C PHE A 594 4.53 54.45 22.42
N ASN A 595 5.39 55.47 22.37
CA ASN A 595 5.01 56.87 22.48
C ASN A 595 5.94 57.79 21.64
N GLN A 596 6.26 57.37 20.42
CA GLN A 596 7.11 58.14 19.50
C GLN A 596 6.27 59.04 18.60
N PRO A 597 6.78 60.21 18.19
CA PRO A 597 6.04 61.12 17.31
C PRO A 597 5.89 60.51 15.92
N ILE A 598 4.65 60.27 15.49
CA ILE A 598 4.27 59.86 14.13
C ILE A 598 3.16 60.79 13.59
N ASN A 599 3.05 61.97 14.16
CA ASN A 599 2.06 62.99 13.84
C ASN A 599 2.29 63.67 12.47
N ASN A 600 3.45 63.43 11.86
CA ASN A 600 3.83 63.91 10.53
C ASN A 600 3.49 62.94 9.39
N TRP A 601 3.05 61.71 9.70
CA TRP A 601 2.71 60.72 8.68
C TRP A 601 1.55 61.18 7.80
N ASP A 602 1.73 61.05 6.48
CA ASP A 602 0.65 61.19 5.50
C ASP A 602 -0.14 59.89 5.41
N VAL A 603 -1.30 59.86 6.08
CA VAL A 603 -2.20 58.70 6.14
C VAL A 603 -3.43 58.87 5.23
N SER A 604 -3.36 59.77 4.23
CA SER A 604 -4.50 60.10 3.36
C SER A 604 -4.99 58.94 2.49
N ASN A 605 -4.12 57.99 2.17
CA ASN A 605 -4.46 56.78 1.41
C ASN A 605 -4.89 55.58 2.28
N VAL A 606 -4.82 55.70 3.62
CA VAL A 606 -5.22 54.62 4.52
C VAL A 606 -6.74 54.49 4.52
N THR A 607 -7.24 53.34 4.06
CA THR A 607 -8.68 53.03 4.00
C THR A 607 -9.12 52.04 5.07
N LYS A 608 -8.17 51.38 5.76
CA LYS A 608 -8.45 50.44 6.86
C LYS A 608 -7.54 50.75 8.04
N MET A 609 -8.10 51.21 9.16
CA MET A 609 -7.31 51.65 10.33
C MET A 609 -7.95 51.31 11.69
N SER A 610 -8.93 50.39 11.70
CA SER A 610 -9.62 49.98 12.92
C SER A 610 -8.62 49.50 13.97
N GLY A 611 -8.78 50.00 15.20
CA GLY A 611 -7.99 49.60 16.36
C GLY A 611 -6.48 49.86 16.30
N ILE A 612 -5.99 50.76 15.42
CA ILE A 612 -4.54 51.00 15.22
C ILE A 612 -3.77 51.20 16.53
N PHE A 613 -4.38 51.85 17.54
CA PHE A 613 -3.79 52.14 18.85
C PHE A 613 -4.54 51.48 20.03
N ASP A 614 -5.34 50.43 19.81
CA ASP A 614 -6.02 49.72 20.90
C ASP A 614 -5.00 49.27 21.95
N ASP A 615 -5.21 49.57 23.23
CA ASP A 615 -4.25 49.27 24.32
C ASP A 615 -2.80 49.77 24.10
N CYS A 616 -2.60 50.80 23.26
CA CYS A 616 -1.33 51.50 23.05
C CYS A 616 -1.23 52.77 23.92
N LYS A 617 -0.04 53.08 24.45
CA LYS A 617 0.18 54.26 25.32
C LYS A 617 0.68 55.51 24.58
N ILE A 618 0.31 55.67 23.31
CA ILE A 618 0.70 56.84 22.53
C ILE A 618 -0.09 58.09 22.94
N ASN A 619 0.62 59.20 23.17
CA ASN A 619 0.03 60.51 23.45
C ASN A 619 -0.69 61.06 22.21
N ASP A 620 -1.77 61.83 22.39
CA ASP A 620 -2.53 62.40 21.28
C ASP A 620 -1.69 63.32 20.38
N GLU A 621 -0.74 64.06 20.94
CA GLU A 621 0.19 64.95 20.20
C GLU A 621 1.10 64.19 19.22
N ASN A 622 1.32 62.89 19.48
CA ASN A 622 2.16 62.01 18.71
C ASN A 622 1.38 61.23 17.63
N LYS A 623 0.05 61.25 17.64
CA LYS A 623 -0.80 60.51 16.67
C LYS A 623 -0.86 61.22 15.31
N PRO A 624 -0.95 60.47 14.19
CA PRO A 624 -1.18 61.04 12.87
C PRO A 624 -2.57 61.70 12.77
N LYS A 625 -2.71 62.66 11.85
CA LYS A 625 -3.98 63.35 11.60
C LYS A 625 -4.80 62.60 10.55
N PHE A 626 -5.87 61.94 10.98
CA PHE A 626 -6.81 61.26 10.09
C PHE A 626 -7.85 62.24 9.54
N THR A 627 -8.05 62.25 8.22
CA THR A 627 -9.00 63.14 7.53
C THR A 627 -10.44 62.63 7.51
N ASN A 628 -10.67 61.31 7.64
CA ASN A 628 -12.00 60.68 7.63
C ASN A 628 -12.24 59.79 8.87
N MET A 629 -12.39 60.41 10.04
CA MET A 629 -12.60 59.70 11.31
C MET A 629 -13.96 58.98 11.43
N TYR A 630 -14.96 59.38 10.63
CA TYR A 630 -16.37 58.96 10.80
C TYR A 630 -16.76 57.66 10.04
N ASP A 631 -16.04 57.25 8.99
CA ASP A 631 -16.40 56.08 8.16
C ASP A 631 -15.66 54.77 8.56
N LEU A 632 -14.86 54.80 9.63
CA LEU A 632 -13.87 53.74 9.94
C LEU A 632 -13.96 53.18 11.38
N MET A 633 -15.03 53.54 12.11
CA MET A 633 -15.33 53.02 13.46
C MET A 633 -16.39 51.91 13.45
N GLU A 634 -16.86 51.44 12.29
CA GLU A 634 -17.81 50.32 12.24
C GLU A 634 -17.09 49.00 12.52
N LYS A 635 -17.36 48.49 13.73
CA LYS A 635 -17.44 47.08 14.15
C LYS A 635 -16.84 46.03 13.21
N ASP A 636 -15.70 45.48 13.62
CA ASP A 636 -15.44 44.06 13.39
C ASP A 636 -15.77 43.33 14.70
N ASP A 637 -16.99 42.77 14.75
CA ASP A 637 -17.50 41.84 15.78
C ASP A 637 -16.97 40.41 15.50
N ASP A 638 -15.76 40.25 14.96
CA ASP A 638 -15.19 38.93 14.68
C ASP A 638 -14.26 38.49 15.82
N GLU A 639 -14.78 37.58 16.65
CA GLU A 639 -14.02 36.61 17.43
C GLU A 639 -13.17 35.73 16.48
N ASP A 640 -12.14 36.30 15.86
CA ASP A 640 -11.26 35.51 15.01
C ASP A 640 -10.03 35.05 15.81
N GLU A 641 -10.01 33.74 16.02
CA GLU A 641 -8.86 32.95 16.42
C GLU A 641 -7.58 33.44 15.72
N ILE A 642 -6.49 33.41 16.46
CA ILE A 642 -5.13 33.55 15.93
C ILE A 642 -5.02 32.60 14.72
N PRO A 643 -4.90 33.07 13.46
CA PRO A 643 -4.61 32.16 12.37
C PRO A 643 -3.19 31.66 12.59
N PHE A 644 -3.07 30.37 12.87
CA PHE A 644 -1.85 29.68 13.28
C PHE A 644 -0.80 29.58 12.18
#